data_AF-A0A9P9K1Y1-F1
#
_entry.id   AF-A0A9P9K1Y1-F1
#
_cell.length_a   1.000
_cell.length_b   1.000
_cell.length_c   1.000
_cell.angle_alpha   90.00
_cell.angle_beta   90.00
_cell.angle_gamma   90.00
#
_symmetry.space_group_name_H-M   'P 1'
#
loop_
_entity.id
_entity.type
_entity.pdbx_description
1 polymer ?
#
loop_
_entity_poly.entity_id
_entity_poly.type
_entity_poly.pdbx_seq_one_letter_code
_entity_poly.pdbx_strand_id
1 'polypeptide(L)'
;MLKRSLRLAMKRNLDSFLKEHYSLTSNSVTAPITPSSKAPGPPAKVPKSNMVTTTIQLTTKEQQLRHLLLDVAKAIDESGKAPEPIALRWAGGWVRDKLLNIQSHDIDVAINAMTGVPFAQAMCDYCERPEAMSKHNIGPADIGSLHNVARNPEKSKHLETAMVKMFGLDLDFVNLRKETYTEDSRNPQMEFGTAEEDARRRDATVNALFYNLHDDSVEDFTGGLADMEAKIIRTPLEPFQTFMDDPLRVLRLVRFASRLQFTIDANTRKFMADPKVLEALRAKISRERVGVELEKMLKAHPFEALELIHDLQLFHAIFTDPTQENLPVPDISRWPVAYTCLDDLLKDRDSTSIAGRLISSTDASYSAWNLAALSPWMTVEEPPNPRRKANALPLVAIVSREGFKAPNRLSSIVAASHRNREEVLKLKNAVCNGESYIHERDRFGMAIRKWDTPAGTWRLQVLNALLVEALETLTEWRHEKSAGWKSFLDHLAKLDVYEVTTLEKLLDGGKLAKALGGIKPGKWTGPALEVCVAWQLRNPDETDPTGAIEEVQRRREELGIPLRRLFDDDERAVSFSTVRLAVFQHWLLGPSNTALLHEISGKYLAQLPKLSVDQALSSEDKNLDQGQLERLTAAISEKALRLKSVEEHSELLTEAAVASLSILCSKHHFVLDQDTLVKLTAVTDPQDPWTTAEAATTASKLLSEQLEGKSLIEFIINTVLQKSLKPLFMKSSSRITASGRPSQYTIIDDRSRPVIEVLPWRTQAPWAEATIQWAVNMSTTPLIQQHWPLFLPVLLALVENESTKTKARGLRTAREFMTKCSAQVLQNTGIGRVFADVTFPLLLHLPSVTPEDESTTILVPAYDVLIKLAESTGNTNSIERRRLFDRILRDGVFAGYFHASQHTRIVQVLLQKATVVINGLGIYTIKHLTPLLSMASSVMTDPFAVSYPPTLIAATQTLNAIITNAWPRIREVEHMENVIQILSLCWLNVSEEIEHEIPQTSEEIHTLSRELVHTARILQVLWAQDASVCPAKLSEALKQEPRLSDLFPETLA
;
A
#
# COMPACT_ATOMS: atom_id res chain seq x y z
N MET A 1 -19.89 28.99 35.43
CA MET A 1 -18.99 30.01 34.83
C MET A 1 -17.79 30.35 35.72
N LEU A 2 -17.94 30.57 37.03
CA LEU A 2 -16.79 30.78 37.95
C LEU A 2 -15.76 29.62 37.92
N LYS A 3 -16.21 28.37 37.92
CA LYS A 3 -15.32 27.17 37.84
C LYS A 3 -14.57 27.03 36.50
N ARG A 4 -15.13 27.52 35.39
CA ARG A 4 -14.46 27.57 34.07
C ARG A 4 -13.38 28.65 34.02
N SER A 5 -13.56 29.70 34.83
CA SER A 5 -12.62 30.82 34.98
C SER A 5 -11.43 30.42 35.86
N LEU A 6 -11.66 29.63 36.93
CA LEU A 6 -10.58 29.03 37.73
C LEU A 6 -9.74 28.03 36.94
N ARG A 7 -10.38 27.16 36.13
CA ARG A 7 -9.69 26.21 35.25
C ARG A 7 -8.81 26.89 34.19
N LEU A 8 -9.24 28.03 33.62
CA LEU A 8 -8.42 28.82 32.72
C LEU A 8 -7.31 29.61 33.44
N ALA A 9 -7.53 30.02 34.69
CA ALA A 9 -6.54 30.75 35.48
C ALA A 9 -5.40 29.84 35.98
N MET A 10 -5.70 28.60 36.38
CA MET A 10 -4.69 27.61 36.78
C MET A 10 -3.86 27.11 35.59
N LYS A 11 -4.49 26.89 34.44
CA LYS A 11 -3.79 26.57 33.18
C LYS A 11 -2.89 27.74 32.72
N ARG A 12 -3.37 28.98 32.86
CA ARG A 12 -2.58 30.19 32.58
C ARG A 12 -1.42 30.40 33.54
N ASN A 13 -1.56 30.10 34.84
CA ASN A 13 -0.46 30.23 35.80
C ASN A 13 0.64 29.20 35.54
N LEU A 14 0.30 27.97 35.16
CA LEU A 14 1.27 26.94 34.80
C LEU A 14 1.94 27.23 33.44
N ASP A 15 1.18 27.70 32.45
CA ASP A 15 1.72 28.12 31.13
C ASP A 15 2.56 29.40 31.20
N SER A 16 2.24 30.32 32.12
CA SER A 16 2.98 31.56 32.36
C SER A 16 4.33 31.28 33.02
N PHE A 17 4.37 30.35 33.97
CA PHE A 17 5.60 29.93 34.66
C PHE A 17 6.60 29.22 33.72
N LEU A 18 6.11 28.58 32.65
CA LEU A 18 6.97 27.86 31.68
C LEU A 18 7.47 28.75 30.52
N LYS A 19 6.79 29.87 30.23
CA LYS A 19 7.22 30.84 29.20
C LYS A 19 8.38 31.74 29.63
N GLU A 20 8.64 31.90 30.92
CA GLU A 20 9.67 32.83 31.42
C GLU A 20 11.12 32.35 31.25
N HIS A 21 11.38 31.10 30.83
CA HIS A 21 12.74 30.53 30.86
C HIS A 21 13.34 30.01 29.54
N TYR A 22 12.72 30.28 28.38
CA TYR A 22 13.37 30.10 27.08
C TYR A 22 13.20 31.34 26.20
N SER A 23 14.06 32.34 26.42
CA SER A 23 14.32 33.42 25.47
C SER A 23 15.74 33.95 25.65
N LEU A 24 16.63 33.55 24.75
CA LEU A 24 17.84 34.26 24.37
C LEU A 24 17.68 34.56 22.87
N THR A 25 18.01 35.70 22.26
CA THR A 25 18.44 37.04 22.64
C THR A 25 18.40 37.83 21.32
N SER A 26 17.81 39.01 21.27
CA SER A 26 18.29 40.07 20.36
C SER A 26 17.94 41.45 20.92
N ASN A 27 18.96 42.28 21.12
CA ASN A 27 18.82 43.66 21.57
C ASN A 27 19.31 44.61 20.47
N SER A 28 18.37 45.43 20.01
CA SER A 28 18.42 46.86 19.68
C SER A 28 19.67 47.49 19.05
N VAL A 29 19.48 48.21 17.93
CA VAL A 29 19.88 49.63 17.77
C VAL A 29 18.83 50.37 16.90
N THR A 30 18.69 51.66 17.17
CA THR A 30 17.61 52.64 16.96
C THR A 30 17.60 53.46 15.64
N ALA A 31 16.41 53.60 15.02
CA ALA A 31 15.69 54.84 14.63
C ALA A 31 16.25 55.81 13.51
N PRO A 32 15.51 56.86 13.05
CA PRO A 32 14.60 56.82 11.88
C PRO A 32 14.65 58.06 10.93
N ILE A 33 14.38 57.96 9.62
CA ILE A 33 13.98 59.14 8.79
C ILE A 33 13.01 58.73 7.65
N THR A 34 11.87 59.41 7.58
CA THR A 34 10.81 59.36 6.54
C THR A 34 10.89 60.64 5.64
N PRO A 35 9.90 60.97 4.78
CA PRO A 35 9.60 60.45 3.43
C PRO A 35 9.48 61.61 2.38
N SER A 36 9.28 61.32 1.08
CA SER A 36 8.54 62.21 0.12
C SER A 36 8.71 61.70 -1.33
N SER A 37 7.65 61.24 -2.02
CA SER A 37 6.65 62.01 -2.81
C SER A 37 7.25 62.63 -4.09
N LYS A 38 6.65 62.67 -5.28
CA LYS A 38 5.31 62.39 -5.81
C LYS A 38 5.41 62.49 -7.36
N ALA A 39 4.51 61.80 -8.07
CA ALA A 39 4.27 61.89 -9.52
C ALA A 39 3.90 63.33 -10.00
N PRO A 40 3.87 63.63 -11.32
CA PRO A 40 2.63 63.38 -12.09
C PRO A 40 2.78 63.13 -13.62
N GLY A 41 1.99 62.18 -14.12
CA GLY A 41 0.92 62.39 -15.13
C GLY A 41 1.22 62.61 -16.64
N PRO A 42 0.38 62.07 -17.55
CA PRO A 42 0.67 61.77 -18.98
C PRO A 42 -0.16 62.69 -19.93
N PRO A 43 -0.55 62.37 -21.20
CA PRO A 43 -0.30 61.24 -22.13
C PRO A 43 -0.12 61.60 -23.64
N ALA A 44 0.21 60.62 -24.52
CA ALA A 44 -0.62 60.20 -25.68
C ALA A 44 0.09 59.35 -26.80
N LYS A 45 -0.46 58.13 -27.02
CA LYS A 45 -0.78 57.39 -28.28
C LYS A 45 0.30 56.67 -29.17
N VAL A 46 0.50 55.37 -28.87
CA VAL A 46 0.31 54.08 -29.65
C VAL A 46 0.73 54.05 -31.15
N PRO A 47 1.56 53.09 -31.66
CA PRO A 47 1.17 51.65 -31.86
C PRO A 47 2.26 50.53 -31.88
N LYS A 48 1.82 49.25 -31.74
CA LYS A 48 2.49 47.94 -32.07
C LYS A 48 3.05 47.08 -30.91
N SER A 49 3.10 45.76 -31.20
CA SER A 49 3.52 44.56 -30.43
C SER A 49 2.44 43.94 -29.54
N ASN A 50 2.29 42.60 -29.60
CA ASN A 50 1.56 41.82 -28.58
C ASN A 50 2.41 41.91 -27.30
N MET A 51 2.25 43.03 -26.59
CA MET A 51 2.92 43.31 -25.34
C MET A 51 2.51 42.26 -24.32
N VAL A 52 3.48 41.78 -23.54
CA VAL A 52 3.22 41.07 -22.29
C VAL A 52 2.40 42.02 -21.43
N THR A 53 1.11 41.73 -21.26
CA THR A 53 0.24 42.56 -20.44
C THR A 53 0.69 42.35 -19.00
N THR A 54 1.25 43.37 -18.35
CA THR A 54 1.67 43.31 -16.94
C THR A 54 0.50 43.21 -15.97
N THR A 55 -0.75 43.23 -16.47
CA THR A 55 -1.98 43.11 -15.69
C THR A 55 -2.62 41.77 -15.94
N ILE A 56 -2.72 40.95 -14.90
CA ILE A 56 -3.38 39.64 -14.93
C ILE A 56 -4.88 39.84 -14.67
N GLN A 57 -5.73 39.28 -15.53
CA GLN A 57 -7.18 39.22 -15.27
C GLN A 57 -7.54 37.94 -14.51
N LEU A 58 -8.11 38.10 -13.32
CA LEU A 58 -8.59 37.00 -12.50
C LEU A 58 -9.97 36.52 -12.96
N THR A 59 -10.18 35.21 -12.99
CA THR A 59 -11.52 34.64 -13.15
C THR A 59 -12.39 34.93 -11.93
N THR A 60 -13.71 34.76 -12.05
CA THR A 60 -14.64 34.97 -10.92
C THR A 60 -14.27 34.13 -9.69
N LYS A 61 -13.86 32.87 -9.91
CA LYS A 61 -13.42 31.97 -8.83
C LYS A 61 -12.09 32.38 -8.21
N GLU A 62 -11.13 32.82 -9.03
CA GLU A 62 -9.84 33.32 -8.54
C GLU A 62 -10.02 34.62 -7.75
N GLN A 63 -10.90 35.52 -8.19
CA GLN A 63 -11.23 36.74 -7.46
C GLN A 63 -11.90 36.41 -6.11
N GLN A 64 -12.82 35.44 -6.08
CA GLN A 64 -13.45 34.95 -4.86
C GLN A 64 -12.42 34.35 -3.89
N LEU A 65 -11.51 33.52 -4.41
CA LEU A 65 -10.42 32.93 -3.64
C LEU A 65 -9.47 34.01 -3.07
N ARG A 66 -9.09 34.99 -3.88
CA ARG A 66 -8.23 36.10 -3.44
C ARG A 66 -8.86 36.84 -2.26
N HIS A 67 -10.13 37.22 -2.36
CA HIS A 67 -10.81 37.91 -1.26
C HIS A 67 -10.82 37.09 0.03
N LEU A 68 -11.09 35.78 -0.07
CA LEU A 68 -11.03 34.87 1.08
C LEU A 68 -9.63 34.83 1.70
N LEU A 69 -8.58 34.67 0.89
CA LEU A 69 -7.20 34.59 1.38
C LEU A 69 -6.77 35.89 2.10
N LEU A 70 -7.17 37.06 1.59
CA LEU A 70 -6.88 38.35 2.21
C LEU A 70 -7.64 38.52 3.55
N ASP A 71 -8.90 38.10 3.62
CA ASP A 71 -9.68 38.14 4.86
C ASP A 71 -9.11 37.20 5.93
N VAL A 72 -8.61 36.04 5.52
CA VAL A 72 -7.91 35.08 6.40
C VAL A 72 -6.61 35.67 6.92
N ALA A 73 -5.78 36.26 6.04
CA ALA A 73 -4.56 36.95 6.44
C ALA A 73 -4.84 38.06 7.47
N LYS A 74 -5.87 38.87 7.21
CA LYS A 74 -6.29 39.93 8.13
C LYS A 74 -6.73 39.38 9.50
N ALA A 75 -7.51 38.30 9.51
CA ALA A 75 -7.96 37.67 10.75
C ALA A 75 -6.78 37.09 11.56
N ILE A 76 -5.73 36.60 10.89
CA ILE A 76 -4.51 36.15 11.55
C ILE A 76 -3.73 37.33 12.13
N ASP A 77 -3.54 38.40 11.36
CA ASP A 77 -2.85 39.62 11.79
C ASP A 77 -3.54 40.24 13.01
N GLU A 78 -4.87 40.35 13.00
CA GLU A 78 -5.68 40.84 14.13
C GLU A 78 -5.56 39.94 15.37
N SER A 79 -5.29 38.65 15.19
CA SER A 79 -5.11 37.70 16.31
C SER A 79 -3.72 37.78 16.96
N GLY A 80 -2.77 38.52 16.37
CA GLY A 80 -1.40 38.66 16.87
C GLY A 80 -0.57 37.37 16.81
N LYS A 81 -0.98 36.40 15.98
CA LYS A 81 -0.31 35.09 15.85
C LYS A 81 0.87 35.09 14.87
N ALA A 82 1.01 36.11 14.03
CA ALA A 82 2.11 36.25 13.07
C ALA A 82 3.19 37.23 13.60
N PRO A 83 4.49 36.98 13.34
CA PRO A 83 5.58 37.84 13.77
C PRO A 83 5.64 39.18 13.03
N GLU A 84 5.10 39.23 11.81
CA GLU A 84 4.96 40.42 10.97
C GLU A 84 3.67 40.31 10.14
N PRO A 85 3.15 41.42 9.56
CA PRO A 85 1.94 41.37 8.75
C PRO A 85 2.03 40.40 7.58
N ILE A 86 0.97 39.61 7.36
CA ILE A 86 0.96 38.58 6.34
C ILE A 86 0.84 39.19 4.93
N ALA A 87 1.90 39.03 4.14
CA ALA A 87 1.94 39.30 2.71
C ALA A 87 1.74 38.00 1.93
N LEU A 88 0.68 37.94 1.12
CA LEU A 88 0.35 36.79 0.29
C LEU A 88 0.65 37.07 -1.18
N ARG A 89 1.23 36.08 -1.85
CA ARG A 89 1.50 36.11 -3.29
C ARG A 89 1.06 34.81 -3.93
N TRP A 90 0.61 34.87 -5.17
CA TRP A 90 0.63 33.69 -6.04
C TRP A 90 1.95 33.64 -6.79
N ALA A 91 2.58 32.47 -6.85
CA ALA A 91 3.96 32.35 -7.30
C ALA A 91 4.14 31.46 -8.53
N GLY A 92 5.19 31.72 -9.29
CA GLY A 92 5.77 30.79 -10.25
C GLY A 92 4.89 30.44 -11.44
N GLY A 93 4.54 29.16 -11.56
CA GLY A 93 3.94 28.60 -12.77
C GLY A 93 2.61 29.24 -13.14
N TRP A 94 1.77 29.52 -12.14
CA TRP A 94 0.47 30.17 -12.35
C TRP A 94 0.64 31.58 -12.95
N VAL A 95 1.55 32.39 -12.41
CA VAL A 95 1.79 33.77 -12.87
C VAL A 95 2.24 33.77 -14.33
N ARG A 96 3.22 32.92 -14.65
CA ARG A 96 3.73 32.73 -16.01
C ARG A 96 2.62 32.29 -16.98
N ASP A 97 1.87 31.26 -16.61
CA ASP A 97 0.86 30.69 -17.49
C ASP A 97 -0.27 31.72 -17.73
N LYS A 98 -0.67 32.49 -16.72
CA LYS A 98 -1.62 33.61 -16.89
C LYS A 98 -1.14 34.70 -17.82
N LEU A 99 0.12 35.12 -17.71
CA LEU A 99 0.72 36.12 -18.60
C LEU A 99 0.81 35.63 -20.05
N LEU A 100 0.90 34.32 -20.25
CA LEU A 100 0.89 33.67 -21.56
C LEU A 100 -0.51 33.28 -22.05
N ASN A 101 -1.58 33.69 -21.35
CA ASN A 101 -2.97 33.31 -21.63
C ASN A 101 -3.22 31.78 -21.62
N ILE A 102 -2.48 31.05 -20.78
CA ILE A 102 -2.65 29.62 -20.52
C ILE A 102 -3.43 29.46 -19.21
N GLN A 103 -4.47 28.62 -19.21
CA GLN A 103 -5.22 28.34 -17.99
C GLN A 103 -4.39 27.47 -17.03
N SER A 104 -4.39 27.83 -15.75
CA SER A 104 -3.76 27.08 -14.66
C SER A 104 -4.74 26.91 -13.52
N HIS A 105 -4.80 25.70 -12.95
CA HIS A 105 -5.67 25.36 -11.81
C HIS A 105 -4.88 25.10 -10.53
N ASP A 106 -3.57 24.89 -10.65
CA ASP A 106 -2.63 24.73 -9.53
C ASP A 106 -2.09 26.11 -9.14
N ILE A 107 -2.28 26.52 -7.88
CA ILE A 107 -1.88 27.83 -7.36
C ILE A 107 -0.94 27.65 -6.16
N ASP A 108 0.30 28.10 -6.32
CA ASP A 108 1.26 28.20 -5.23
C ASP A 108 1.04 29.51 -4.46
N VAL A 109 0.57 29.41 -3.21
CA VAL A 109 0.37 30.57 -2.31
C VAL A 109 1.62 30.76 -1.46
N ALA A 110 2.40 31.80 -1.76
CA ALA A 110 3.63 32.14 -1.05
C ALA A 110 3.37 33.13 0.11
N ILE A 111 3.90 32.79 1.29
CA ILE A 111 3.66 33.47 2.57
C ILE A 111 4.99 33.93 3.18
N ASN A 112 5.08 35.18 3.65
CA ASN A 112 6.30 35.73 4.27
C ASN A 112 6.51 35.30 5.73
N ALA A 113 5.46 35.39 6.55
CA ALA A 113 5.59 35.45 8.00
C ALA A 113 5.40 34.11 8.73
N MET A 114 4.95 33.06 8.02
CA MET A 114 4.65 31.76 8.63
C MET A 114 4.75 30.61 7.62
N THR A 115 4.74 29.38 8.12
CA THR A 115 4.74 28.17 7.30
C THR A 115 3.35 27.88 6.72
N GLY A 116 3.30 27.06 5.67
CA GLY A 116 2.06 26.80 4.92
C GLY A 116 0.96 26.08 5.72
N VAL A 117 1.33 25.16 6.62
CA VAL A 117 0.36 24.37 7.42
C VAL A 117 -0.43 25.23 8.41
N PRO A 118 0.18 26.06 9.27
CA PRO A 118 -0.55 26.97 10.14
C PRO A 118 -1.52 27.89 9.40
N PHE A 119 -1.11 28.41 8.23
CA PHE A 119 -1.98 29.25 7.41
C PHE A 119 -3.17 28.47 6.86
N ALA A 120 -2.94 27.27 6.32
CA ALA A 120 -4.01 26.42 5.79
C ALA A 120 -5.01 26.01 6.87
N GLN A 121 -4.55 25.70 8.08
CA GLN A 121 -5.44 25.42 9.21
C GLN A 121 -6.28 26.65 9.59
N ALA A 122 -5.65 27.82 9.70
CA ALA A 122 -6.36 29.06 9.99
C ALA A 122 -7.39 29.42 8.90
N MET A 123 -7.11 29.10 7.64
CA MET A 123 -8.06 29.25 6.54
C MET A 123 -9.27 28.33 6.72
N CYS A 124 -9.06 27.05 7.05
CA CYS A 124 -10.14 26.11 7.32
C CYS A 124 -11.01 26.57 8.50
N ASP A 125 -10.38 26.95 9.62
CA ASP A 125 -11.07 27.46 10.82
C ASP A 125 -11.88 28.74 10.52
N TYR A 126 -11.38 29.59 9.61
CA TYR A 126 -12.11 30.79 9.17
C TYR A 126 -13.34 30.42 8.33
N CYS A 127 -13.22 29.41 7.46
CA CYS A 127 -14.30 28.95 6.59
C CYS A 127 -15.44 28.25 7.34
N GLU A 128 -15.19 27.71 8.54
CA GLU A 128 -16.24 27.13 9.41
C GLU A 128 -17.17 28.18 10.04
N ARG A 129 -16.81 29.47 10.00
CA ARG A 129 -17.62 30.55 10.58
C ARG A 129 -18.85 30.82 9.69
N PRO A 130 -20.08 30.83 10.24
CA PRO A 130 -21.29 31.10 9.45
C PRO A 130 -21.26 32.44 8.69
N GLU A 131 -20.61 33.45 9.27
CA GLU A 131 -20.41 34.78 8.67
C GLU A 131 -19.50 34.72 7.44
N ALA A 132 -18.43 33.92 7.48
CA ALA A 132 -17.48 33.75 6.38
C ALA A 132 -18.11 32.95 5.23
N MET A 133 -18.89 31.91 5.54
CA MET A 133 -19.62 31.12 4.54
C MET A 133 -20.58 31.98 3.71
N SER A 134 -21.32 32.87 4.37
CA SER A 134 -22.24 33.80 3.71
C SER A 134 -21.49 34.87 2.91
N LYS A 135 -20.44 35.46 3.48
CA LYS A 135 -19.65 36.53 2.83
C LYS A 135 -18.96 36.06 1.55
N HIS A 136 -18.44 34.83 1.55
CA HIS A 136 -17.68 34.28 0.42
C HIS A 136 -18.46 33.26 -0.41
N ASN A 137 -19.78 33.12 -0.23
CA ASN A 137 -20.62 32.14 -0.95
C ASN A 137 -20.03 30.72 -0.97
N ILE A 138 -19.61 30.21 0.20
CA ILE A 138 -18.97 28.89 0.32
C ILE A 138 -20.04 27.80 0.42
N GLY A 139 -20.09 26.88 -0.55
CA GLY A 139 -20.95 25.70 -0.51
C GLY A 139 -20.30 24.49 0.19
N PRO A 140 -21.08 23.48 0.60
CA PRO A 140 -20.59 22.29 1.30
C PRO A 140 -19.67 21.39 0.46
N ALA A 141 -19.60 21.58 -0.86
CA ALA A 141 -18.72 20.83 -1.77
C ALA A 141 -17.50 21.65 -2.26
N ASP A 142 -17.37 22.92 -1.84
CA ASP A 142 -16.30 23.80 -2.31
C ASP A 142 -14.99 23.65 -1.52
N ILE A 143 -15.05 23.07 -0.31
CA ILE A 143 -13.90 22.78 0.53
C ILE A 143 -13.56 21.29 0.38
N GLY A 144 -12.38 20.99 -0.18
CA GLY A 144 -11.82 19.64 -0.19
C GLY A 144 -11.07 19.30 1.10
N SER A 145 -10.66 18.05 1.25
CA SER A 145 -9.89 17.57 2.42
C SER A 145 -8.51 18.21 2.49
N LEU A 146 -8.14 18.76 3.66
CA LEU A 146 -6.78 19.22 3.94
C LEU A 146 -5.81 18.03 3.90
N HIS A 147 -4.85 18.04 2.98
CA HIS A 147 -3.79 17.05 2.90
C HIS A 147 -2.48 17.66 3.34
N ASN A 148 -2.04 17.31 4.55
CA ASN A 148 -0.72 17.71 5.05
C ASN A 148 0.35 16.79 4.46
N VAL A 149 1.30 17.38 3.73
CA VAL A 149 2.48 16.66 3.25
C VAL A 149 3.59 16.87 4.27
N ALA A 150 3.82 15.85 5.11
CA ALA A 150 4.84 15.88 6.14
C ALA A 150 6.26 16.01 5.57
N ARG A 151 7.15 16.62 6.37
CA ARG A 151 8.59 16.76 6.08
C ARG A 151 9.22 15.40 5.79
N ASN A 152 9.81 15.24 4.61
CA ASN A 152 10.53 14.03 4.19
C ASN A 152 11.89 14.39 3.58
N PRO A 153 12.97 14.33 4.38
CA PRO A 153 14.34 14.65 3.94
C PRO A 153 14.85 13.74 2.81
N GLU A 154 14.43 12.47 2.76
CA GLU A 154 14.83 11.50 1.72
C GLU A 154 14.16 11.78 0.36
N LYS A 155 13.00 12.45 0.35
CA LYS A 155 12.31 12.91 -0.86
C LYS A 155 12.61 14.37 -1.21
N SER A 156 13.61 14.99 -0.57
CA SER A 156 13.93 16.42 -0.69
C SER A 156 12.75 17.36 -0.36
N LYS A 157 11.76 16.92 0.42
CA LYS A 157 10.67 17.76 0.93
C LYS A 157 11.02 18.20 2.34
N HIS A 158 11.72 19.32 2.47
CA HIS A 158 12.22 19.83 3.76
C HIS A 158 11.21 20.67 4.55
N LEU A 159 10.01 20.89 4.00
CA LEU A 159 8.91 21.64 4.61
C LEU A 159 7.66 20.77 4.76
N GLU A 160 6.88 21.07 5.79
CA GLU A 160 5.46 20.74 5.81
C GLU A 160 4.75 21.71 4.85
N THR A 161 4.12 21.14 3.82
CA THR A 161 3.32 21.90 2.85
C THR A 161 1.88 21.43 2.98
N ALA A 162 0.94 22.36 2.92
CA ALA A 162 -0.47 22.05 2.96
C ALA A 162 -1.04 22.16 1.56
N MET A 163 -1.72 21.11 1.13
CA MET A 163 -2.50 21.12 -0.12
C MET A 163 -3.98 21.17 0.25
N VAL A 164 -4.69 22.15 -0.28
CA VAL A 164 -6.14 22.33 -0.06
C VAL A 164 -6.82 22.55 -1.39
N LYS A 165 -7.93 21.85 -1.64
CA LYS A 165 -8.80 22.16 -2.77
C LYS A 165 -9.88 23.15 -2.34
N MET A 166 -9.96 24.30 -3.00
CA MET A 166 -10.92 25.36 -2.68
C MET A 166 -11.55 25.93 -3.94
N PHE A 167 -12.89 25.97 -4.01
CA PHE A 167 -13.67 26.41 -5.20
C PHE A 167 -13.36 25.61 -6.49
N GLY A 168 -12.83 24.40 -6.31
CA GLY A 168 -12.33 23.53 -7.40
C GLY A 168 -10.92 23.87 -7.90
N LEU A 169 -10.20 24.78 -7.25
CA LEU A 169 -8.79 25.10 -7.49
C LEU A 169 -7.91 24.35 -6.49
N ASP A 170 -6.75 23.88 -6.94
CA ASP A 170 -5.80 23.14 -6.10
C ASP A 170 -4.74 24.13 -5.57
N LEU A 171 -4.65 24.27 -4.23
CA LEU A 171 -3.82 25.28 -3.56
C LEU A 171 -2.67 24.64 -2.79
N ASP A 172 -1.45 25.09 -3.07
CA ASP A 172 -0.24 24.70 -2.36
C ASP A 172 0.30 25.89 -1.53
N PHE A 173 0.24 25.77 -0.21
CA PHE A 173 0.75 26.82 0.68
C PHE A 173 2.24 26.63 0.98
N VAL A 174 3.04 27.62 0.61
CA VAL A 174 4.51 27.61 0.74
C VAL A 174 5.00 28.87 1.44
N ASN A 175 6.04 28.76 2.27
CA ASN A 175 6.70 29.93 2.83
C ASN A 175 7.82 30.42 1.91
N LEU A 176 8.03 31.74 1.89
CA LEU A 176 9.19 32.37 1.28
C LEU A 176 10.43 31.97 2.05
N ARG A 177 11.48 31.59 1.32
CA ARG A 177 12.71 31.09 1.95
C ARG A 177 13.97 31.45 1.21
N LYS A 178 15.04 31.58 1.98
CA LYS A 178 16.43 31.63 1.53
C LYS A 178 17.06 30.24 1.65
N GLU A 179 17.85 29.86 0.66
CA GLU A 179 18.53 28.56 0.62
C GLU A 179 20.04 28.78 0.55
N THR A 180 20.78 28.12 1.45
CA THR A 180 22.25 28.10 1.47
C THR A 180 22.75 26.67 1.23
N TYR A 181 23.51 26.46 0.17
CA TYR A 181 24.04 25.15 -0.23
C TYR A 181 25.48 24.97 0.30
N THR A 182 25.85 23.75 0.70
CA THR A 182 27.24 23.40 1.05
C THR A 182 27.82 22.50 -0.04
N GLU A 183 29.14 22.53 -0.24
CA GLU A 183 29.80 21.80 -1.35
C GLU A 183 29.49 20.29 -1.35
N ASP A 184 29.33 19.70 -0.15
CA ASP A 184 29.11 18.26 0.06
C ASP A 184 27.63 17.84 0.14
N SER A 185 26.67 18.76 0.21
CA SER A 185 25.24 18.44 0.39
C SER A 185 24.36 19.12 -0.65
N ARG A 186 23.55 18.31 -1.34
CA ARG A 186 22.47 18.79 -2.21
C ARG A 186 21.35 19.50 -1.44
N ASN A 187 21.17 19.16 -0.16
CA ASN A 187 20.09 19.72 0.64
C ASN A 187 20.54 21.06 1.24
N PRO A 188 19.91 22.19 0.89
CA PRO A 188 20.29 23.48 1.44
C PRO A 188 19.78 23.63 2.87
N GLN A 189 20.48 24.46 3.66
CA GLN A 189 19.93 25.04 4.87
C GLN A 189 18.92 26.12 4.49
N MET A 190 17.77 26.14 5.17
CA MET A 190 16.62 26.97 4.81
C MET A 190 16.29 27.94 5.94
N GLU A 191 16.13 29.22 5.59
CA GLU A 191 15.73 30.30 6.49
C GLU A 191 14.53 31.05 5.89
N PHE A 192 13.75 31.76 6.71
CA PHE A 192 12.75 32.70 6.19
C PHE A 192 13.43 33.75 5.33
N GLY A 193 12.88 34.00 4.15
CA GLY A 193 13.48 34.89 3.16
C GLY A 193 12.47 35.84 2.55
N THR A 194 12.99 36.86 1.87
CA THR A 194 12.19 37.81 1.10
C THR A 194 11.70 37.21 -0.23
N ALA A 195 10.73 37.85 -0.87
CA ALA A 195 10.27 37.42 -2.20
C ALA A 195 11.41 37.47 -3.25
N GLU A 196 12.31 38.44 -3.15
CA GLU A 196 13.50 38.53 -4.01
C GLU A 196 14.48 37.37 -3.78
N GLU A 197 14.77 37.02 -2.53
CA GLU A 197 15.63 35.87 -2.21
C GLU A 197 14.99 34.55 -2.67
N ASP A 198 13.67 34.41 -2.52
CA ASP A 198 12.92 33.26 -3.03
C ASP A 198 12.89 33.20 -4.56
N ALA A 199 12.80 34.34 -5.26
CA ALA A 199 12.89 34.41 -6.71
C ALA A 199 14.26 33.94 -7.21
N ARG A 200 15.35 34.43 -6.61
CA ARG A 200 16.72 34.14 -7.07
C ARG A 200 17.11 32.67 -6.94
N ARG A 201 16.55 31.94 -5.98
CA ARG A 201 16.79 30.50 -5.83
C ARG A 201 15.98 29.62 -6.79
N ARG A 202 15.07 30.17 -7.60
CA ARG A 202 14.23 29.37 -8.53
C ARG A 202 15.02 28.93 -9.76
N ASP A 203 14.41 28.06 -10.55
CA ASP A 203 15.04 27.40 -11.69
C ASP A 203 15.19 28.32 -12.91
N ALA A 204 14.16 29.07 -13.26
CA ALA A 204 14.14 29.96 -14.41
C ALA A 204 13.52 31.32 -14.06
N THR A 205 14.00 32.39 -14.69
CA THR A 205 13.51 33.78 -14.53
C THR A 205 12.00 33.87 -14.78
N VAL A 206 11.52 33.24 -15.86
CA VAL A 206 10.09 33.16 -16.21
C VAL A 206 9.22 32.43 -15.18
N ASN A 207 9.82 31.67 -14.24
CA ASN A 207 9.14 30.98 -13.14
C ASN A 207 9.39 31.63 -11.78
N ALA A 208 10.11 32.75 -11.75
CA ALA A 208 10.47 33.49 -10.55
C ALA A 208 9.61 34.76 -10.37
N LEU A 209 8.46 34.80 -11.04
CA LEU A 209 7.47 35.87 -10.96
C LEU A 209 6.49 35.63 -9.82
N PHE A 210 6.03 36.73 -9.21
CA PHE A 210 4.98 36.73 -8.21
C PHE A 210 3.83 37.64 -8.62
N TYR A 211 2.61 37.28 -8.20
CA TYR A 211 1.44 38.13 -8.27
C TYR A 211 1.03 38.50 -6.83
N ASN A 212 1.14 39.78 -6.49
CA ASN A 212 0.86 40.27 -5.16
C ASN A 212 -0.65 40.44 -4.98
N LEU A 213 -1.22 39.70 -4.02
CA LEU A 213 -2.66 39.68 -3.80
C LEU A 213 -3.19 40.97 -3.18
N HIS A 214 -2.33 41.80 -2.58
CA HIS A 214 -2.76 43.01 -1.89
C HIS A 214 -3.01 44.17 -2.84
N ASP A 215 -2.22 44.29 -3.91
CA ASP A 215 -2.26 45.43 -4.84
C ASP A 215 -2.46 45.06 -6.32
N ASP A 216 -2.66 43.77 -6.61
CA ASP A 216 -2.88 43.25 -7.97
C ASP A 216 -1.71 43.48 -8.94
N SER A 217 -0.49 43.58 -8.41
CA SER A 217 0.72 43.78 -9.20
C SER A 217 1.50 42.48 -9.47
N VAL A 218 2.19 42.43 -10.62
CA VAL A 218 3.18 41.40 -10.92
C VAL A 218 4.55 41.91 -10.48
N GLU A 219 5.21 41.17 -9.60
CA GLU A 219 6.55 41.45 -9.10
C GLU A 219 7.57 40.58 -9.85
N ASP A 220 8.59 41.21 -10.45
CA ASP A 220 9.69 40.56 -11.15
C ASP A 220 11.04 41.04 -10.58
N PHE A 221 11.74 40.14 -9.89
CA PHE A 221 13.04 40.42 -9.28
C PHE A 221 14.22 39.91 -10.11
N THR A 222 13.96 39.27 -11.25
CA THR A 222 14.97 38.49 -12.00
C THR A 222 15.02 38.79 -13.50
N GLY A 223 14.12 39.65 -14.00
CA GLY A 223 13.99 39.95 -15.43
C GLY A 223 13.17 38.92 -16.22
N GLY A 224 12.34 38.13 -15.53
CA GLY A 224 11.50 37.10 -16.15
C GLY A 224 10.47 37.63 -17.15
N LEU A 225 9.97 38.86 -16.98
CA LEU A 225 9.05 39.47 -17.94
C LEU A 225 9.73 39.79 -19.29
N ALA A 226 10.94 40.33 -19.24
CA ALA A 226 11.74 40.62 -20.43
C ALA A 226 12.15 39.32 -21.15
N ASP A 227 12.58 38.31 -20.39
CA ASP A 227 12.90 37.00 -20.96
C ASP A 227 11.66 36.31 -21.55
N MET A 228 10.48 36.49 -20.96
CA MET A 228 9.22 35.97 -21.50
C MET A 228 8.83 36.65 -22.81
N GLU A 229 8.98 37.97 -22.91
CA GLU A 229 8.76 38.71 -24.17
C GLU A 229 9.75 38.26 -25.26
N ALA A 230 11.00 38.03 -24.89
CA ALA A 230 12.05 37.54 -25.78
C ALA A 230 11.97 36.03 -26.08
N LYS A 231 11.07 35.28 -25.42
CA LYS A 231 10.97 33.81 -25.48
C LYS A 231 12.27 33.09 -25.11
N ILE A 232 12.88 33.51 -24.00
CA ILE A 232 14.14 33.01 -23.47
C ILE A 232 13.90 32.27 -22.15
N ILE A 233 14.57 31.14 -21.97
CA ILE A 233 14.74 30.45 -20.69
C ILE A 233 16.14 30.74 -20.16
N ARG A 234 16.21 31.43 -19.02
CA ARG A 234 17.46 31.80 -18.33
C ARG A 234 17.36 31.48 -16.84
N THR A 235 18.49 31.13 -16.21
CA THR A 235 18.59 30.98 -14.75
C THR A 235 18.65 32.36 -14.05
N PRO A 236 18.00 32.55 -12.89
CA PRO A 236 18.07 33.82 -12.15
C PRO A 236 19.48 34.19 -11.66
N LEU A 237 20.29 33.18 -11.33
CA LEU A 237 21.67 33.31 -10.90
C LEU A 237 22.63 32.74 -11.96
N GLU A 238 23.93 32.82 -11.67
CA GLU A 238 24.98 32.27 -12.52
C GLU A 238 24.67 30.78 -12.82
N PRO A 239 24.61 30.36 -14.11
CA PRO A 239 24.15 29.03 -14.50
C PRO A 239 24.99 27.88 -13.93
N PHE A 240 26.32 27.99 -13.92
CA PHE A 240 27.18 26.92 -13.43
C PHE A 240 26.91 26.64 -11.96
N GLN A 241 26.88 27.67 -11.11
CA GLN A 241 26.56 27.51 -9.69
C GLN A 241 25.13 26.95 -9.51
N THR A 242 24.16 27.49 -10.26
CA THR A 242 22.77 27.04 -10.21
C THR A 242 22.62 25.54 -10.49
N PHE A 243 23.37 25.01 -11.46
CA PHE A 243 23.35 23.59 -11.80
C PHE A 243 24.17 22.73 -10.85
N MET A 244 25.22 23.27 -10.22
CA MET A 244 25.98 22.53 -9.21
C MET A 244 25.21 22.38 -7.89
N ASP A 245 24.39 23.39 -7.55
CA ASP A 245 23.50 23.40 -6.37
C ASP A 245 22.35 22.39 -6.54
N ASP A 246 21.62 22.44 -7.66
CA ASP A 246 20.61 21.44 -8.00
C ASP A 246 20.67 21.05 -9.50
N PRO A 247 21.41 19.98 -9.84
CA PRO A 247 21.56 19.53 -11.23
C PRO A 247 20.24 19.16 -11.92
N LEU A 248 19.16 18.86 -11.17
CA LEU A 248 17.85 18.58 -11.77
C LEU A 248 17.30 19.79 -12.53
N ARG A 249 17.74 21.01 -12.21
CA ARG A 249 17.34 22.23 -12.93
C ARG A 249 17.65 22.12 -14.41
N VAL A 250 18.72 21.42 -14.82
CA VAL A 250 19.03 21.17 -16.23
C VAL A 250 17.84 20.52 -16.95
N LEU A 251 17.29 19.43 -16.40
CA LEU A 251 16.13 18.75 -16.99
C LEU A 251 14.85 19.59 -16.93
N ARG A 252 14.68 20.40 -15.88
CA ARG A 252 13.55 21.32 -15.76
C ARG A 252 13.60 22.43 -16.81
N LEU A 253 14.78 22.99 -17.09
CA LEU A 253 14.98 23.98 -18.14
C LEU A 253 14.69 23.40 -19.52
N VAL A 254 15.14 22.16 -19.81
CA VAL A 254 14.76 21.45 -21.03
C VAL A 254 13.24 21.32 -21.13
N ARG A 255 12.58 20.91 -20.04
CA ARG A 255 11.11 20.80 -20.00
C ARG A 255 10.40 22.14 -20.22
N PHE A 256 10.90 23.23 -19.66
CA PHE A 256 10.29 24.55 -19.87
C PHE A 256 10.51 25.04 -21.30
N ALA A 257 11.72 24.87 -21.83
CA ALA A 257 12.07 25.24 -23.20
C ALA A 257 11.20 24.48 -24.21
N SER A 258 11.05 23.16 -24.06
CA SER A 258 10.20 22.36 -24.95
C SER A 258 8.71 22.70 -24.79
N ARG A 259 8.20 22.80 -23.56
CA ARG A 259 6.78 23.09 -23.30
C ARG A 259 6.34 24.46 -23.78
N LEU A 260 7.18 25.48 -23.59
CA LEU A 260 6.88 26.86 -23.97
C LEU A 260 7.33 27.20 -25.39
N GLN A 261 8.09 26.30 -26.03
CA GLN A 261 8.78 26.54 -27.30
C GLN A 261 9.66 27.79 -27.25
N PHE A 262 10.40 27.93 -26.14
CA PHE A 262 11.33 29.03 -25.88
C PHE A 262 12.77 28.55 -26.11
N THR A 263 13.66 29.50 -26.39
CA THR A 263 15.09 29.21 -26.57
C THR A 263 15.83 29.31 -25.23
N ILE A 264 16.80 28.42 -24.99
CA ILE A 264 17.66 28.52 -23.79
C ILE A 264 18.75 29.55 -24.07
N ASP A 265 18.96 30.47 -23.13
CA ASP A 265 20.02 31.48 -23.19
C ASP A 265 21.40 30.86 -23.49
N ALA A 266 22.22 31.52 -24.30
CA ALA A 266 23.49 30.97 -24.78
C ALA A 266 24.47 30.63 -23.63
N ASN A 267 24.52 31.46 -22.59
CA ASN A 267 25.39 31.21 -21.44
C ASN A 267 24.84 30.05 -20.60
N THR A 268 23.52 30.01 -20.37
CA THR A 268 22.86 28.89 -19.69
C THR A 268 23.08 27.56 -20.44
N ARG A 269 22.86 27.55 -21.76
CA ARG A 269 23.05 26.39 -22.65
C ARG A 269 24.49 25.85 -22.57
N LYS A 270 25.49 26.73 -22.56
CA LYS A 270 26.90 26.34 -22.47
C LYS A 270 27.19 25.51 -21.22
N PHE A 271 26.69 25.93 -20.06
CA PHE A 271 26.95 25.23 -18.80
C PHE A 271 26.08 23.98 -18.60
N MET A 272 24.92 23.89 -19.25
CA MET A 272 24.12 22.65 -19.24
C MET A 272 24.87 21.46 -19.86
N ALA A 273 25.72 21.72 -20.86
CA ALA A 273 26.54 20.71 -21.52
C ALA A 273 27.95 20.54 -20.88
N ASP A 274 28.23 21.23 -19.77
CA ASP A 274 29.51 21.10 -19.08
C ASP A 274 29.67 19.69 -18.47
N PRO A 275 30.80 19.00 -18.68
CA PRO A 275 31.01 17.65 -18.16
C PRO A 275 30.82 17.52 -16.64
N LYS A 276 31.16 18.56 -15.86
CA LYS A 276 30.96 18.54 -14.39
C LYS A 276 29.48 18.60 -14.03
N VAL A 277 28.69 19.37 -14.77
CA VAL A 277 27.24 19.47 -14.57
C VAL A 277 26.56 18.16 -14.96
N LEU A 278 26.96 17.55 -16.08
CA LEU A 278 26.45 16.25 -16.51
C LEU A 278 26.76 15.14 -15.49
N GLU A 279 27.98 15.13 -14.95
CA GLU A 279 28.37 14.19 -13.91
C GLU A 279 27.61 14.44 -12.60
N ALA A 280 27.43 15.70 -12.20
CA ALA A 280 26.61 16.06 -11.05
C ALA A 280 25.14 15.62 -11.23
N LEU A 281 24.59 15.77 -12.44
CA LEU A 281 23.25 15.27 -12.78
C LEU A 281 23.17 13.75 -12.68
N ARG A 282 24.21 13.02 -13.10
CA ARG A 282 24.29 11.56 -12.98
C ARG A 282 24.44 11.09 -11.53
N ALA A 283 25.31 11.73 -10.75
CA ALA A 283 25.69 11.28 -9.42
C ALA A 283 24.78 11.79 -8.29
N LYS A 284 24.37 13.07 -8.31
CA LYS A 284 23.65 13.72 -7.19
C LYS A 284 22.12 13.59 -7.27
N ILE A 285 21.58 13.16 -8.41
CA ILE A 285 20.13 13.13 -8.65
C ILE A 285 19.60 11.71 -8.61
N SER A 286 18.52 11.47 -7.85
CA SER A 286 17.86 10.17 -7.86
C SER A 286 17.19 9.91 -9.21
N ARG A 287 17.18 8.65 -9.63
CA ARG A 287 16.69 8.24 -10.95
C ARG A 287 15.17 8.39 -11.07
N GLU A 288 14.46 8.33 -9.95
CA GLU A 288 13.02 8.60 -9.87
C GLU A 288 12.71 10.06 -10.25
N ARG A 289 13.53 11.03 -9.80
CA ARG A 289 13.32 12.45 -10.14
C ARG A 289 13.63 12.74 -11.61
N VAL A 290 14.63 12.05 -12.17
CA VAL A 290 14.90 12.09 -13.62
C VAL A 290 13.69 11.55 -14.39
N GLY A 291 13.15 10.40 -13.97
CA GLY A 291 11.96 9.79 -14.55
C GLY A 291 10.74 10.71 -14.56
N VAL A 292 10.48 11.43 -13.45
CA VAL A 292 9.34 12.37 -13.36
C VAL A 292 9.47 13.54 -14.34
N GLU A 293 10.66 14.13 -14.46
CA GLU A 293 10.87 15.22 -15.43
C GLU A 293 10.79 14.70 -16.87
N LEU A 294 11.37 13.52 -17.16
CA LEU A 294 11.28 12.86 -18.47
C LEU A 294 9.84 12.55 -18.86
N GLU A 295 9.04 11.98 -17.95
CA GLU A 295 7.63 11.68 -18.18
C GLU A 295 6.84 12.94 -18.56
N LYS A 296 7.05 14.04 -17.83
CA LYS A 296 6.40 15.33 -18.12
C LYS A 296 6.81 15.88 -19.48
N MET A 297 8.07 15.74 -19.87
CA MET A 297 8.57 16.15 -21.18
C MET A 297 7.94 15.33 -22.31
N LEU A 298 7.94 14.01 -22.19
CA LEU A 298 7.46 13.10 -23.23
C LEU A 298 5.93 13.09 -23.39
N LYS A 299 5.18 13.53 -22.37
CA LYS A 299 3.72 13.71 -22.46
C LYS A 299 3.29 15.03 -23.09
N ALA A 300 4.14 16.06 -23.07
CA ALA A 300 3.80 17.40 -23.52
C ALA A 300 4.36 17.70 -24.92
N HIS A 301 5.69 17.82 -25.03
CA HIS A 301 6.39 18.20 -26.26
C HIS A 301 7.60 17.28 -26.46
N PRO A 302 7.35 16.01 -26.85
CA PRO A 302 8.36 14.97 -26.84
C PRO A 302 9.46 15.17 -27.90
N PHE A 303 9.12 15.65 -29.10
CA PHE A 303 10.10 15.87 -30.17
C PHE A 303 11.14 16.91 -29.75
N GLU A 304 10.69 18.11 -29.37
CA GLU A 304 11.55 19.21 -28.96
C GLU A 304 12.35 18.85 -27.68
N ALA A 305 11.76 18.04 -26.79
CA ALA A 305 12.48 17.57 -25.61
C ALA A 305 13.63 16.61 -25.97
N LEU A 306 13.40 15.64 -26.86
CA LEU A 306 14.45 14.69 -27.29
C LEU A 306 15.54 15.38 -28.12
N GLU A 307 15.16 16.34 -28.96
CA GLU A 307 16.09 17.20 -29.70
C GLU A 307 17.00 17.97 -28.74
N LEU A 308 16.43 18.65 -27.73
CA LEU A 308 17.22 19.36 -26.71
C LEU A 308 18.10 18.42 -25.88
N ILE A 309 17.61 17.23 -25.52
CA ILE A 309 18.42 16.23 -24.80
C ILE A 309 19.63 15.79 -25.64
N HIS A 310 19.44 15.61 -26.94
CA HIS A 310 20.50 15.26 -27.87
C HIS A 310 21.53 16.39 -28.02
N ASP A 311 21.07 17.60 -28.32
CA ASP A 311 21.92 18.78 -28.52
C ASP A 311 22.76 19.12 -27.29
N LEU A 312 22.18 18.95 -26.09
CA LEU A 312 22.83 19.24 -24.81
C LEU A 312 23.67 18.06 -24.28
N GLN A 313 23.81 16.97 -25.05
CA GLN A 313 24.58 15.77 -24.67
C GLN A 313 24.08 15.12 -23.37
N LEU A 314 22.77 15.23 -23.09
CA LEU A 314 22.14 14.73 -21.86
C LEU A 314 21.79 13.24 -21.94
N PHE A 315 21.92 12.59 -23.10
CA PHE A 315 21.53 11.20 -23.31
C PHE A 315 22.11 10.26 -22.25
N HIS A 316 23.43 10.27 -22.04
CA HIS A 316 24.10 9.38 -21.09
C HIS A 316 23.85 9.75 -19.62
N ALA A 317 23.42 10.98 -19.34
CA ALA A 317 23.03 11.39 -17.99
C ALA A 317 21.62 10.88 -17.61
N ILE A 318 20.76 10.65 -18.60
CA ILE A 318 19.35 10.22 -18.44
C ILE A 318 19.19 8.72 -18.67
N PHE A 319 19.67 8.23 -19.81
CA PHE A 319 19.48 6.86 -20.30
C PHE A 319 20.71 6.01 -20.01
N THR A 320 21.10 5.87 -18.74
CA THR A 320 22.21 4.99 -18.32
C THR A 320 21.91 4.44 -16.94
N ASP A 321 22.23 3.16 -16.71
CA ASP A 321 22.12 2.55 -15.39
C ASP A 321 23.34 2.95 -14.53
N PRO A 322 23.16 3.79 -13.49
CA PRO A 322 24.27 4.26 -12.67
C PRO A 322 24.83 3.18 -11.73
N THR A 323 24.16 2.03 -11.59
CA THR A 323 24.59 0.94 -10.69
C THR A 323 25.67 0.05 -11.28
N GLN A 324 26.00 0.22 -12.56
CA GLN A 324 27.00 -0.57 -13.27
C GLN A 324 28.09 0.35 -13.83
N GLU A 325 29.35 0.01 -13.54
CA GLU A 325 30.50 0.85 -13.91
C GLU A 325 30.97 0.63 -15.36
N ASN A 326 30.70 -0.53 -15.97
CA ASN A 326 31.23 -0.93 -17.28
C ASN A 326 30.12 -1.30 -18.28
N LEU A 327 29.17 -0.40 -18.50
CA LEU A 327 28.16 -0.59 -19.54
C LEU A 327 28.68 -0.17 -20.92
N PRO A 328 28.31 -0.90 -21.99
CA PRO A 328 28.56 -0.43 -23.35
C PRO A 328 27.84 0.90 -23.57
N VAL A 329 28.49 1.79 -24.33
CA VAL A 329 27.95 3.11 -24.67
C VAL A 329 27.25 2.99 -26.03
N PRO A 330 25.94 3.25 -26.13
CA PRO A 330 25.26 3.22 -27.42
C PRO A 330 25.75 4.35 -28.32
N ASP A 331 25.82 4.09 -29.63
CA ASP A 331 26.04 5.13 -30.62
C ASP A 331 24.76 5.96 -30.80
N ILE A 332 24.87 7.27 -30.52
CA ILE A 332 23.76 8.22 -30.61
C ILE A 332 23.83 9.10 -31.86
N SER A 333 24.83 8.92 -32.73
CA SER A 333 25.06 9.77 -33.92
C SER A 333 23.85 9.84 -34.86
N ARG A 334 23.07 8.76 -34.92
CA ARG A 334 21.86 8.66 -35.76
C ARG A 334 20.56 8.76 -34.96
N TRP A 335 20.63 8.96 -33.65
CA TRP A 335 19.44 9.04 -32.78
C TRP A 335 18.35 10.00 -33.30
N PRO A 336 18.68 11.15 -33.93
CA PRO A 336 17.70 12.02 -34.57
C PRO A 336 16.78 11.34 -35.59
N VAL A 337 17.26 10.32 -36.28
CA VAL A 337 16.46 9.57 -37.25
C VAL A 337 15.25 8.94 -36.57
N ALA A 338 15.40 8.39 -35.36
CA ALA A 338 14.33 7.69 -34.67
C ALA A 338 13.22 8.63 -34.19
N TYR A 339 13.56 9.73 -33.51
CA TYR A 339 12.54 10.64 -33.00
C TYR A 339 11.93 11.53 -34.12
N THR A 340 12.69 11.86 -35.17
CA THR A 340 12.16 12.55 -36.36
C THR A 340 11.22 11.65 -37.16
N CYS A 341 11.55 10.35 -37.26
CA CYS A 341 10.66 9.35 -37.84
C CYS A 341 9.33 9.30 -37.10
N LEU A 342 9.36 9.18 -35.76
CA LEU A 342 8.14 9.10 -34.97
C LEU A 342 7.31 10.40 -35.06
N ASP A 343 7.95 11.57 -35.02
CA ASP A 343 7.26 12.86 -35.19
C ASP A 343 6.54 12.95 -36.53
N ASP A 344 7.24 12.61 -37.62
CA ASP A 344 6.71 12.63 -38.98
C ASP A 344 5.54 11.65 -39.14
N LEU A 345 5.68 10.42 -38.62
CA LEU A 345 4.59 9.44 -38.63
C LEU A 345 3.36 9.92 -37.85
N LEU A 346 3.54 10.67 -36.75
CA LEU A 346 2.43 11.15 -35.92
C LEU A 346 1.67 12.34 -36.51
N LYS A 347 2.20 12.98 -37.57
CA LYS A 347 1.51 14.07 -38.31
C LYS A 347 0.34 13.55 -39.14
N ASP A 348 0.42 12.31 -39.63
CA ASP A 348 -0.67 11.61 -40.31
C ASP A 348 -1.25 10.54 -39.37
N ARG A 349 -2.49 10.76 -38.92
CA ARG A 349 -3.22 9.83 -38.03
C ARG A 349 -4.40 9.16 -38.71
N ASP A 350 -4.45 9.15 -40.03
CA ASP A 350 -5.50 8.45 -40.76
C ASP A 350 -5.49 6.96 -40.40
N SER A 351 -6.65 6.30 -40.40
CA SER A 351 -6.76 4.87 -40.06
C SER A 351 -5.97 3.94 -41.00
N THR A 352 -5.53 4.46 -42.15
CA THR A 352 -4.69 3.77 -43.13
C THR A 352 -3.20 4.11 -43.01
N SER A 353 -2.86 5.12 -42.22
CA SER A 353 -1.48 5.52 -41.92
C SER A 353 -0.79 4.52 -40.98
N ILE A 354 0.53 4.58 -40.92
CA ILE A 354 1.31 3.73 -40.01
C ILE A 354 0.98 4.08 -38.55
N ALA A 355 0.93 5.37 -38.19
CA ALA A 355 0.61 5.79 -36.84
C ALA A 355 -0.83 5.46 -36.44
N GLY A 356 -1.81 5.68 -37.32
CA GLY A 356 -3.21 5.33 -37.04
C GLY A 356 -3.44 3.83 -36.81
N ARG A 357 -2.61 2.97 -37.42
CA ARG A 357 -2.69 1.51 -37.24
C ARG A 357 -1.94 0.99 -36.02
N LEU A 358 -0.82 1.61 -35.67
CA LEU A 358 0.07 1.13 -34.60
C LEU A 358 -0.10 1.86 -33.25
N ILE A 359 -0.58 3.11 -33.27
CA ILE A 359 -0.66 3.98 -32.09
C ILE A 359 -2.11 4.35 -31.85
N SER A 360 -2.81 3.53 -31.05
CA SER A 360 -4.26 3.64 -30.86
C SER A 360 -4.69 4.52 -29.68
N SER A 361 -3.78 4.95 -28.82
CA SER A 361 -4.11 5.73 -27.61
C SER A 361 -3.00 6.72 -27.21
N THR A 362 -3.32 7.63 -26.30
CA THR A 362 -2.36 8.54 -25.66
C THR A 362 -1.27 7.79 -24.89
N ASP A 363 -1.62 6.72 -24.18
CA ASP A 363 -0.67 5.84 -23.50
C ASP A 363 0.26 5.10 -24.48
N ALA A 364 -0.27 4.68 -25.62
CA ALA A 364 0.54 4.07 -26.68
C ALA A 364 1.50 5.11 -27.30
N SER A 365 1.04 6.35 -27.49
CA SER A 365 1.89 7.45 -27.96
C SER A 365 3.02 7.77 -26.98
N TYR A 366 2.73 7.84 -25.67
CA TYR A 366 3.76 7.99 -24.63
C TYR A 366 4.77 6.83 -24.65
N SER A 367 4.30 5.60 -24.81
CA SER A 367 5.17 4.42 -24.92
C SER A 367 6.02 4.45 -26.18
N ALA A 368 5.46 4.89 -27.31
CA ALA A 368 6.17 5.07 -28.58
C ALA A 368 7.33 6.08 -28.46
N TRP A 369 7.10 7.22 -27.79
CA TRP A 369 8.15 8.20 -27.54
C TRP A 369 9.26 7.67 -26.65
N ASN A 370 8.94 6.84 -25.65
CA ASN A 370 9.96 6.14 -24.86
C ASN A 370 10.75 5.12 -25.70
N LEU A 371 10.10 4.43 -26.64
CA LEU A 371 10.78 3.51 -27.56
C LEU A 371 11.71 4.26 -28.53
N ALA A 372 11.32 5.44 -29.00
CA ALA A 372 12.21 6.31 -29.78
C ALA A 372 13.38 6.82 -28.93
N ALA A 373 13.13 7.22 -27.68
CA ALA A 373 14.16 7.68 -26.75
C ALA A 373 15.21 6.59 -26.44
N LEU A 374 14.76 5.34 -26.26
CA LEU A 374 15.61 4.19 -25.97
C LEU A 374 16.16 3.47 -27.22
N SER A 375 15.85 3.96 -28.43
CA SER A 375 16.26 3.29 -29.67
C SER A 375 17.77 3.09 -29.83
N PRO A 376 18.68 3.98 -29.36
CA PRO A 376 20.13 3.71 -29.44
C PRO A 376 20.52 2.48 -28.63
N TRP A 377 19.94 2.27 -27.46
CA TRP A 377 20.18 1.09 -26.62
C TRP A 377 19.66 -0.22 -27.24
N MET A 378 18.74 -0.14 -28.21
CA MET A 378 18.27 -1.32 -28.92
C MET A 378 19.30 -1.85 -29.92
N THR A 379 20.25 -1.02 -30.35
CA THR A 379 21.31 -1.39 -31.31
C THR A 379 22.54 -2.01 -30.65
N VAL A 380 22.62 -1.94 -29.31
CA VAL A 380 23.76 -2.46 -28.56
C VAL A 380 23.71 -3.98 -28.50
N GLU A 381 24.72 -4.63 -29.07
CA GLU A 381 24.87 -6.08 -28.97
C GLU A 381 25.28 -6.48 -27.54
N GLU A 382 24.54 -7.43 -26.95
CA GLU A 382 24.90 -8.00 -25.66
C GLU A 382 25.93 -9.12 -25.85
N PRO A 383 27.06 -9.11 -25.13
CA PRO A 383 28.01 -10.21 -25.21
C PRO A 383 27.34 -11.51 -24.72
N PRO A 384 27.57 -12.65 -25.41
CA PRO A 384 26.97 -13.92 -25.04
C PRO A 384 27.40 -14.31 -23.63
N ASN A 385 26.46 -14.37 -22.70
CA ASN A 385 26.70 -14.76 -21.33
C ASN A 385 26.09 -16.14 -21.05
N PRO A 386 26.88 -17.23 -21.03
CA PRO A 386 26.38 -18.58 -20.84
C PRO A 386 25.75 -18.84 -19.45
N ARG A 387 25.94 -17.93 -18.48
CA ARG A 387 25.28 -17.99 -17.16
C ARG A 387 23.95 -17.26 -17.11
N ARG A 388 23.58 -16.51 -18.15
CA ARG A 388 22.35 -15.71 -18.19
C ARG A 388 21.17 -16.62 -18.50
N LYS A 389 20.20 -16.67 -17.58
CA LYS A 389 18.95 -17.45 -17.76
C LYS A 389 18.20 -16.94 -19.00
N ALA A 390 17.52 -17.84 -19.72
CA ALA A 390 16.72 -17.51 -20.92
C ALA A 390 15.70 -16.38 -20.70
N ASN A 391 15.23 -16.18 -19.46
CA ASN A 391 14.23 -15.16 -19.11
C ASN A 391 14.83 -13.85 -18.57
N ALA A 392 16.15 -13.66 -18.64
CA ALA A 392 16.78 -12.41 -18.18
C ALA A 392 16.26 -11.20 -18.98
N LEU A 393 16.18 -10.04 -18.32
CA LEU A 393 15.83 -8.80 -18.99
C LEU A 393 16.98 -8.36 -19.90
N PRO A 394 16.71 -7.88 -21.14
CA PRO A 394 17.74 -7.31 -22.01
C PRO A 394 18.26 -5.98 -21.45
N LEU A 395 19.44 -5.56 -21.89
CA LEU A 395 20.17 -4.40 -21.38
C LEU A 395 19.35 -3.12 -21.45
N VAL A 396 18.69 -2.89 -22.59
CA VAL A 396 17.79 -1.75 -22.79
C VAL A 396 16.65 -1.69 -21.75
N ALA A 397 16.15 -2.85 -21.29
CA ALA A 397 15.12 -2.91 -20.25
C ALA A 397 15.70 -2.72 -18.85
N ILE A 398 16.97 -3.07 -18.64
CA ILE A 398 17.70 -2.75 -17.40
C ILE A 398 17.94 -1.24 -17.34
N VAL A 399 18.39 -0.62 -18.44
CA VAL A 399 18.62 0.82 -18.53
C VAL A 399 17.32 1.59 -18.34
N SER A 400 16.19 1.15 -18.92
CA SER A 400 14.91 1.82 -18.65
C SER A 400 14.52 1.75 -17.18
N ARG A 401 14.73 0.59 -16.54
CA ARG A 401 14.34 0.37 -15.14
C ARG A 401 15.26 1.07 -14.15
N GLU A 402 16.57 1.11 -14.39
CA GLU A 402 17.52 1.69 -13.44
C GLU A 402 17.90 3.13 -13.77
N GLY A 403 17.92 3.51 -15.06
CA GLY A 403 18.38 4.82 -15.50
C GLY A 403 17.38 5.95 -15.26
N PHE A 404 16.08 5.70 -15.41
CA PHE A 404 15.05 6.70 -15.09
C PHE A 404 13.84 6.10 -14.35
N LYS A 405 13.98 4.89 -13.81
CA LYS A 405 12.96 4.21 -13.00
C LYS A 405 11.62 4.07 -13.73
N ALA A 406 11.69 3.62 -14.99
CA ALA A 406 10.52 3.35 -15.81
C ALA A 406 9.51 2.41 -15.13
N PRO A 407 8.19 2.65 -15.27
CA PRO A 407 7.18 1.73 -14.80
C PRO A 407 7.36 0.30 -15.34
N ASN A 408 6.95 -0.70 -14.58
CA ASN A 408 7.10 -2.12 -14.95
C ASN A 408 6.48 -2.45 -16.32
N ARG A 409 5.32 -1.84 -16.62
CA ARG A 409 4.65 -1.98 -17.93
C ARG A 409 5.55 -1.50 -19.07
N LEU A 410 6.12 -0.31 -18.95
CA LEU A 410 7.02 0.26 -19.96
C LEU A 410 8.30 -0.58 -20.12
N SER A 411 8.93 -0.98 -19.02
CA SER A 411 10.13 -1.83 -19.07
C SER A 411 9.87 -3.18 -19.73
N SER A 412 8.65 -3.70 -19.57
CA SER A 412 8.22 -4.95 -20.21
C SER A 412 7.93 -4.77 -21.71
N ILE A 413 7.33 -3.65 -22.12
CA ILE A 413 7.16 -3.27 -23.54
C ILE A 413 8.53 -3.18 -24.22
N VAL A 414 9.48 -2.50 -23.59
CA VAL A 414 10.87 -2.36 -24.06
C VAL A 414 11.53 -3.74 -24.21
N ALA A 415 11.41 -4.60 -23.20
CA ALA A 415 11.98 -5.94 -23.25
C ALA A 415 11.36 -6.83 -24.35
N ALA A 416 10.05 -6.76 -24.53
CA ALA A 416 9.35 -7.53 -25.56
C ALA A 416 9.70 -7.02 -26.97
N SER A 417 9.76 -5.70 -27.16
CA SER A 417 10.14 -5.07 -28.43
C SER A 417 11.54 -5.50 -28.87
N HIS A 418 12.50 -5.52 -27.94
CA HIS A 418 13.85 -6.01 -28.20
C HIS A 418 13.86 -7.49 -28.63
N ARG A 419 13.17 -8.36 -27.90
CA ARG A 419 13.18 -9.83 -28.15
C ARG A 419 12.53 -10.22 -29.47
N ASN A 420 11.47 -9.50 -29.87
CA ASN A 420 10.68 -9.86 -31.04
C ASN A 420 11.11 -9.12 -32.32
N ARG A 421 12.03 -8.13 -32.21
CA ARG A 421 12.49 -7.28 -33.32
C ARG A 421 12.93 -8.08 -34.55
N GLU A 422 13.79 -9.09 -34.36
CA GLU A 422 14.36 -9.87 -35.46
C GLU A 422 13.28 -10.64 -36.24
N GLU A 423 12.31 -11.22 -35.53
CA GLU A 423 11.19 -11.95 -36.15
C GLU A 423 10.25 -11.00 -36.92
N VAL A 424 9.98 -9.81 -36.37
CA VAL A 424 9.21 -8.75 -37.05
C VAL A 424 9.90 -8.34 -38.35
N LEU A 425 11.21 -8.04 -38.30
CA LEU A 425 11.98 -7.64 -39.49
C LEU A 425 12.00 -8.75 -40.53
N LYS A 426 12.15 -10.01 -40.11
CA LYS A 426 12.10 -11.17 -41.01
C LYS A 426 10.77 -11.28 -41.74
N LEU A 427 9.64 -11.11 -41.05
CA LEU A 427 8.31 -11.17 -41.67
C LEU A 427 8.03 -9.95 -42.57
N LYS A 428 8.46 -8.75 -42.15
CA LYS A 428 8.37 -7.54 -42.97
C LYS A 428 9.17 -7.67 -44.27
N ASN A 429 10.41 -8.18 -44.19
CA ASN A 429 11.25 -8.38 -45.37
C ASN A 429 10.71 -9.48 -46.27
N ALA A 430 10.13 -10.56 -45.72
CA ALA A 430 9.46 -11.60 -46.51
C ALA A 430 8.29 -11.06 -47.33
N VAL A 431 7.49 -10.15 -46.76
CA VAL A 431 6.41 -9.46 -47.48
C VAL A 431 6.97 -8.55 -48.57
N CYS A 432 8.03 -7.79 -48.29
CA CYS A 432 8.66 -6.92 -49.28
C CYS A 432 9.29 -7.69 -50.45
N ASN A 433 9.82 -8.89 -50.18
CA ASN A 433 10.48 -9.74 -51.17
C ASN A 433 9.52 -10.66 -51.95
N GLY A 434 8.26 -10.76 -51.52
CA GLY A 434 7.27 -11.63 -52.18
C GLY A 434 7.50 -13.14 -51.94
N GLU A 435 7.95 -13.52 -50.75
CA GLU A 435 8.20 -14.93 -50.39
C GLU A 435 6.93 -15.80 -50.52
N SER A 436 7.08 -17.09 -50.84
CA SER A 436 5.92 -17.96 -51.14
C SER A 436 4.95 -18.15 -49.97
N TYR A 437 5.43 -18.05 -48.73
CA TYR A 437 4.65 -18.28 -47.52
C TYR A 437 3.93 -17.02 -47.00
N ILE A 438 3.98 -15.88 -47.70
CA ILE A 438 3.33 -14.65 -47.21
C ILE A 438 1.81 -14.77 -47.10
N HIS A 439 1.20 -15.73 -47.80
CA HIS A 439 -0.24 -15.99 -47.78
C HIS A 439 -0.68 -16.89 -46.60
N GLU A 440 0.25 -17.43 -45.81
CA GLU A 440 -0.04 -18.26 -44.63
C GLU A 440 -0.60 -17.40 -43.47
N ARG A 441 -1.93 -17.30 -43.38
CA ARG A 441 -2.61 -16.48 -42.35
C ARG A 441 -2.24 -16.90 -40.92
N ASP A 442 -2.07 -18.18 -40.66
CA ASP A 442 -1.67 -18.72 -39.36
C ASP A 442 -0.25 -18.34 -38.97
N ARG A 443 0.70 -18.28 -39.92
CA ARG A 443 2.07 -17.86 -39.64
C ARG A 443 2.13 -16.43 -39.09
N PHE A 444 1.46 -15.48 -39.75
CA PHE A 444 1.41 -14.09 -39.27
C PHE A 444 0.54 -13.95 -38.02
N GLY A 445 -0.61 -14.61 -37.98
CA GLY A 445 -1.51 -14.55 -36.83
C GLY A 445 -0.87 -15.10 -35.55
N MET A 446 -0.17 -16.24 -35.64
CA MET A 446 0.55 -16.82 -34.49
C MET A 446 1.74 -15.96 -34.08
N ALA A 447 2.47 -15.36 -35.02
CA ALA A 447 3.55 -14.42 -34.70
C ALA A 447 3.02 -13.18 -33.95
N ILE A 448 1.93 -12.56 -34.43
CA ILE A 448 1.28 -11.44 -33.75
C ILE A 448 0.81 -11.83 -32.35
N ARG A 449 0.19 -13.02 -32.18
CA ARG A 449 -0.22 -13.51 -30.85
C ARG A 449 0.95 -13.77 -29.91
N LYS A 450 2.11 -14.18 -30.43
CA LYS A 450 3.35 -14.34 -29.66
C LYS A 450 3.94 -13.00 -29.26
N TRP A 451 3.87 -12.01 -30.15
CA TRP A 451 4.32 -10.66 -29.86
C TRP A 451 3.38 -9.95 -28.89
N ASP A 452 2.09 -10.23 -28.90
CA ASP A 452 1.14 -9.63 -27.98
C ASP A 452 1.33 -10.18 -26.57
N THR A 453 1.95 -9.37 -25.72
CA THR A 453 2.28 -9.76 -24.34
C THR A 453 1.31 -9.10 -23.36
N PRO A 454 1.07 -9.69 -22.18
CA PRO A 454 0.26 -9.05 -21.14
C PRO A 454 0.74 -7.66 -20.74
N ALA A 455 2.01 -7.33 -21.02
CA ALA A 455 2.61 -6.07 -20.66
C ALA A 455 2.60 -5.02 -21.79
N GLY A 456 2.32 -5.40 -23.04
CA GLY A 456 2.48 -4.52 -24.20
C GLY A 456 1.89 -5.09 -25.49
N THR A 457 1.34 -4.19 -26.33
CA THR A 457 0.71 -4.55 -27.60
C THR A 457 1.75 -4.91 -28.66
N TRP A 458 1.46 -5.90 -29.51
CA TRP A 458 2.30 -6.25 -30.66
C TRP A 458 2.60 -5.05 -31.57
N ARG A 459 1.64 -4.11 -31.67
CA ARG A 459 1.73 -2.88 -32.46
C ARG A 459 2.93 -2.02 -32.08
N LEU A 460 3.20 -1.85 -30.78
CA LEU A 460 4.35 -1.06 -30.31
C LEU A 460 5.69 -1.75 -30.61
N GLN A 461 5.71 -3.08 -30.70
CA GLN A 461 6.90 -3.84 -31.04
C GLN A 461 7.23 -3.71 -32.53
N VAL A 462 6.20 -3.71 -33.37
CA VAL A 462 6.33 -3.41 -34.81
C VAL A 462 6.81 -1.98 -35.02
N LEU A 463 6.25 -1.01 -34.28
CA LEU A 463 6.73 0.37 -34.31
C LEU A 463 8.19 0.47 -33.87
N ASN A 464 8.60 -0.20 -32.80
CA ASN A 464 9.99 -0.19 -32.37
C ASN A 464 10.93 -0.79 -33.42
N ALA A 465 10.54 -1.88 -34.07
CA ALA A 465 11.33 -2.48 -35.14
C ALA A 465 11.52 -1.50 -36.31
N LEU A 466 10.49 -0.72 -36.68
CA LEU A 466 10.59 0.36 -37.67
C LEU A 466 11.60 1.42 -37.24
N LEU A 467 11.46 1.95 -36.02
CA LEU A 467 12.32 3.01 -35.51
C LEU A 467 13.80 2.59 -35.45
N VAL A 468 14.06 1.34 -35.01
CA VAL A 468 15.43 0.80 -34.90
C VAL A 468 16.00 0.47 -36.28
N GLU A 469 15.20 -0.07 -37.21
CA GLU A 469 15.67 -0.28 -38.60
C GLU A 469 16.02 1.05 -39.28
N ALA A 470 15.19 2.09 -39.09
CA ALA A 470 15.48 3.42 -39.63
C ALA A 470 16.82 3.96 -39.06
N LEU A 471 17.03 3.82 -37.75
CA LEU A 471 18.27 4.21 -37.07
C LEU A 471 19.51 3.46 -37.62
N GLU A 472 19.39 2.15 -37.85
CA GLU A 472 20.48 1.30 -38.34
C GLU A 472 20.81 1.56 -39.82
N THR A 473 19.81 1.86 -40.65
CA THR A 473 19.94 1.89 -42.12
C THR A 473 20.03 3.28 -42.74
N LEU A 474 19.55 4.32 -42.05
CA LEU A 474 19.46 5.68 -42.60
C LEU A 474 20.40 6.65 -41.88
N THR A 475 20.90 7.64 -42.62
CA THR A 475 21.60 8.79 -42.06
C THR A 475 20.64 9.93 -41.70
N GLU A 476 19.50 10.00 -42.40
CA GLU A 476 18.45 11.02 -42.22
C GLU A 476 17.09 10.37 -42.50
N TRP A 477 16.07 10.73 -41.72
CA TRP A 477 14.70 10.25 -41.96
C TRP A 477 14.09 10.92 -43.20
N ARG A 478 13.44 10.12 -44.05
CA ARG A 478 12.61 10.59 -45.17
C ARG A 478 11.35 9.75 -45.23
N HIS A 479 10.18 10.39 -45.33
CA HIS A 479 8.88 9.72 -45.30
C HIS A 479 8.76 8.55 -46.31
N GLU A 480 9.34 8.68 -47.50
CA GLU A 480 9.35 7.64 -48.55
C GLU A 480 9.99 6.31 -48.10
N LYS A 481 10.88 6.34 -47.11
CA LYS A 481 11.54 5.14 -46.55
C LYS A 481 10.61 4.27 -45.70
N SER A 482 9.41 4.77 -45.39
CA SER A 482 8.36 4.00 -44.71
C SER A 482 7.56 3.07 -45.63
N ALA A 483 7.77 3.12 -46.96
CA ALA A 483 6.96 2.39 -47.94
C ALA A 483 6.91 0.87 -47.70
N GLY A 484 8.05 0.25 -47.34
CA GLY A 484 8.09 -1.18 -47.00
C GLY A 484 7.26 -1.54 -45.77
N TRP A 485 7.28 -0.68 -44.75
CA TRP A 485 6.45 -0.84 -43.55
C TRP A 485 4.97 -0.65 -43.85
N LYS A 486 4.61 0.33 -44.69
CA LYS A 486 3.23 0.50 -45.15
C LYS A 486 2.74 -0.75 -45.89
N SER A 487 3.55 -1.29 -46.80
CA SER A 487 3.23 -2.54 -47.52
C SER A 487 3.06 -3.73 -46.57
N PHE A 488 3.92 -3.86 -45.55
CA PHE A 488 3.78 -4.89 -44.53
C PHE A 488 2.46 -4.75 -43.75
N LEU A 489 2.13 -3.55 -43.29
CA LEU A 489 0.89 -3.29 -42.56
C LEU A 489 -0.36 -3.48 -43.43
N ASP A 490 -0.30 -3.11 -44.71
CA ASP A 490 -1.37 -3.38 -45.68
C ASP A 490 -1.56 -4.88 -45.91
N HIS A 491 -0.46 -5.65 -45.94
CA HIS A 491 -0.51 -7.10 -46.05
C HIS A 491 -1.15 -7.76 -44.83
N LEU A 492 -0.81 -7.31 -43.62
CA LEU A 492 -1.49 -7.78 -42.39
C LEU A 492 -2.99 -7.48 -42.41
N ALA A 493 -3.40 -6.37 -43.03
CA ALA A 493 -4.81 -6.00 -43.13
C ALA A 493 -5.54 -6.89 -44.13
N LYS A 494 -4.89 -7.21 -45.28
CA LYS A 494 -5.40 -8.16 -46.27
C LYS A 494 -5.57 -9.58 -45.72
N LEU A 495 -4.70 -9.99 -44.80
CA LEU A 495 -4.80 -11.29 -44.12
C LEU A 495 -5.83 -11.32 -42.98
N ASP A 496 -6.42 -10.17 -42.61
CA ASP A 496 -7.33 -10.05 -41.49
C ASP A 496 -6.75 -10.63 -40.17
N VAL A 497 -5.56 -10.15 -39.79
CA VAL A 497 -4.85 -10.61 -38.57
C VAL A 497 -4.57 -9.49 -37.56
N TYR A 498 -5.12 -8.29 -37.74
CA TYR A 498 -4.90 -7.16 -36.80
C TYR A 498 -5.46 -7.42 -35.41
N GLU A 499 -6.66 -8.03 -35.34
CA GLU A 499 -7.39 -8.33 -34.10
C GLU A 499 -7.29 -9.82 -33.73
N VAL A 500 -6.25 -10.51 -34.22
CA VAL A 500 -6.03 -11.94 -33.96
C VAL A 500 -5.81 -12.25 -32.48
N THR A 501 -5.44 -11.24 -31.68
CA THR A 501 -5.18 -11.37 -30.25
C THR A 501 -6.47 -11.43 -29.44
N THR A 502 -7.54 -10.77 -29.92
CA THR A 502 -8.88 -10.80 -29.33
C THR A 502 -9.73 -11.96 -29.84
N LEU A 503 -9.23 -12.75 -30.79
CA LEU A 503 -9.90 -13.94 -31.31
C LEU A 503 -10.20 -14.95 -30.19
N GLU A 504 -11.48 -15.29 -30.02
CA GLU A 504 -11.92 -16.33 -29.09
C GLU A 504 -11.45 -17.71 -29.58
N LYS A 505 -10.89 -18.50 -28.66
CA LYS A 505 -10.41 -19.85 -28.97
C LYS A 505 -11.61 -20.80 -29.09
N LEU A 506 -11.68 -21.57 -30.17
CA LEU A 506 -12.70 -22.62 -30.35
C LEU A 506 -12.67 -23.68 -29.22
N LEU A 507 -11.48 -23.95 -28.67
CA LEU A 507 -11.27 -24.95 -27.63
C LEU A 507 -10.49 -24.37 -26.44
N ASP A 508 -10.93 -24.72 -25.24
CA ASP A 508 -10.15 -24.59 -24.01
C ASP A 508 -9.46 -25.92 -23.67
N GLY A 509 -8.51 -25.89 -22.73
CA GLY A 509 -7.74 -27.06 -22.34
C GLY A 509 -8.58 -28.20 -21.75
N GLY A 510 -9.72 -27.90 -21.14
CA GLY A 510 -10.65 -28.89 -20.59
C GLY A 510 -11.48 -29.57 -21.68
N LYS A 511 -12.02 -28.79 -22.63
CA LYS A 511 -12.74 -29.29 -23.81
C LYS A 511 -11.84 -30.15 -24.69
N LEU A 512 -10.60 -29.71 -24.93
CA LEU A 512 -9.61 -30.49 -25.70
C LEU A 512 -9.25 -31.79 -24.96
N ALA A 513 -9.02 -31.74 -23.65
CA ALA A 513 -8.75 -32.94 -22.83
C ALA A 513 -9.90 -33.96 -22.88
N LYS A 514 -11.15 -33.48 -22.84
CA LYS A 514 -12.35 -34.32 -22.96
C LYS A 514 -12.45 -34.94 -24.36
N ALA A 515 -12.24 -34.15 -25.42
CA ALA A 515 -12.27 -34.62 -26.81
C ALA A 515 -11.18 -35.66 -27.13
N LEU A 516 -10.03 -35.59 -26.45
CA LEU A 516 -8.93 -36.56 -26.58
C LEU A 516 -9.09 -37.80 -25.68
N GLY A 517 -10.29 -38.06 -25.14
CA GLY A 517 -10.59 -39.25 -24.35
C GLY A 517 -10.36 -39.11 -22.83
N GLY A 518 -10.47 -37.89 -22.29
CA GLY A 518 -10.41 -37.62 -20.85
C GLY A 518 -8.99 -37.58 -20.26
N ILE A 519 -7.98 -37.24 -21.06
CA ILE A 519 -6.58 -37.16 -20.63
C ILE A 519 -6.39 -35.94 -19.72
N LYS A 520 -5.74 -36.09 -18.56
CA LYS A 520 -5.48 -34.96 -17.67
C LYS A 520 -4.61 -33.89 -18.36
N PRO A 521 -4.99 -32.59 -18.28
CA PRO A 521 -4.17 -31.50 -18.80
C PRO A 521 -2.76 -31.49 -18.18
N GLY A 522 -1.76 -31.12 -18.98
CA GLY A 522 -0.35 -31.15 -18.59
C GLY A 522 0.54 -30.32 -19.51
N LYS A 523 1.85 -30.63 -19.57
CA LYS A 523 2.82 -29.88 -20.40
C LYS A 523 2.46 -29.87 -21.89
N TRP A 524 1.79 -30.91 -22.39
CA TRP A 524 1.34 -31.03 -23.79
C TRP A 524 0.19 -30.07 -24.15
N THR A 525 -0.59 -29.61 -23.15
CA THR A 525 -1.84 -28.87 -23.39
C THR A 525 -1.58 -27.50 -24.01
N GLY A 526 -0.51 -26.80 -23.64
CA GLY A 526 -0.13 -25.51 -24.23
C GLY A 526 0.17 -25.62 -25.73
N PRO A 527 1.17 -26.44 -26.14
CA PRO A 527 1.48 -26.68 -27.54
C PRO A 527 0.28 -27.20 -28.36
N ALA A 528 -0.55 -28.07 -27.78
CA ALA A 528 -1.74 -28.57 -28.47
C ALA A 528 -2.80 -27.47 -28.72
N LEU A 529 -2.98 -26.55 -27.77
CA LEU A 529 -3.86 -25.39 -27.96
C LEU A 529 -3.32 -24.42 -29.02
N GLU A 530 -2.00 -24.26 -29.13
CA GLU A 530 -1.39 -23.47 -30.21
C GLU A 530 -1.66 -24.07 -31.59
N VAL A 531 -1.64 -25.41 -31.72
CA VAL A 531 -2.04 -26.11 -32.96
C VAL A 531 -3.50 -25.84 -33.29
N CYS A 532 -4.40 -25.88 -32.30
CA CYS A 532 -5.82 -25.56 -32.53
C CYS A 532 -6.00 -24.12 -33.02
N VAL A 533 -5.31 -23.14 -32.41
CA VAL A 533 -5.39 -21.74 -32.83
C VAL A 533 -4.80 -21.55 -34.24
N ALA A 534 -3.65 -22.18 -34.55
CA ALA A 534 -3.09 -22.14 -35.90
C ALA A 534 -4.06 -22.73 -36.94
N TRP A 535 -4.76 -23.82 -36.61
CA TRP A 535 -5.80 -24.38 -37.47
C TRP A 535 -6.98 -23.42 -37.65
N GLN A 536 -7.45 -22.78 -36.57
CA GLN A 536 -8.52 -21.78 -36.62
C GLN A 536 -8.15 -20.58 -37.50
N LEU A 537 -6.87 -20.20 -37.51
CA LEU A 537 -6.39 -19.11 -38.37
C LEU A 537 -6.36 -19.49 -39.84
N ARG A 538 -6.08 -20.75 -40.18
CA ARG A 538 -6.17 -21.28 -41.55
C ARG A 538 -7.61 -21.42 -42.03
N ASN A 539 -8.56 -21.61 -41.12
CA ASN A 539 -9.97 -21.84 -41.41
C ASN A 539 -10.87 -20.81 -40.69
N PRO A 540 -10.86 -19.53 -41.09
CA PRO A 540 -11.57 -18.45 -40.40
C PRO A 540 -13.09 -18.63 -40.31
N ASP A 541 -13.69 -19.22 -41.34
CA ASP A 541 -15.15 -19.37 -41.44
C ASP A 541 -15.67 -20.60 -40.69
N GLU A 542 -14.78 -21.47 -40.22
CA GLU A 542 -15.14 -22.73 -39.57
C GLU A 542 -15.30 -22.52 -38.05
N THR A 543 -16.47 -22.93 -37.55
CA THR A 543 -16.84 -22.78 -36.14
C THR A 543 -16.85 -24.11 -35.40
N ASP A 544 -16.78 -25.23 -36.11
CA ASP A 544 -16.68 -26.56 -35.52
C ASP A 544 -15.21 -26.89 -35.15
N PRO A 545 -14.91 -27.17 -33.86
CA PRO A 545 -13.57 -27.56 -33.43
C PRO A 545 -13.11 -28.94 -33.93
N THR A 546 -13.95 -29.74 -34.58
CA THR A 546 -13.62 -31.12 -34.99
C THR A 546 -12.32 -31.20 -35.82
N GLY A 547 -12.15 -30.35 -36.83
CA GLY A 547 -10.93 -30.36 -37.65
C GLY A 547 -9.66 -29.94 -36.89
N ALA A 548 -9.78 -29.06 -35.89
CA ALA A 548 -8.67 -28.72 -35.00
C ALA A 548 -8.26 -29.90 -34.11
N ILE A 549 -9.24 -30.68 -33.63
CA ILE A 549 -9.01 -31.88 -32.80
C ILE A 549 -8.31 -32.96 -33.61
N GLU A 550 -8.74 -33.19 -34.86
CA GLU A 550 -8.10 -34.16 -35.77
C GLU A 550 -6.63 -33.80 -36.05
N GLU A 551 -6.32 -32.51 -36.22
CA GLU A 551 -4.95 -32.04 -36.41
C GLU A 551 -4.06 -32.32 -35.18
N VAL A 552 -4.59 -32.06 -33.98
CA VAL A 552 -3.90 -32.39 -32.71
C VAL A 552 -3.71 -33.90 -32.56
N GLN A 553 -4.70 -34.71 -32.96
CA GLN A 553 -4.60 -36.17 -32.95
C GLN A 553 -3.54 -36.69 -33.93
N ARG A 554 -3.41 -36.07 -35.10
CA ARG A 554 -2.37 -36.42 -36.09
C ARG A 554 -0.97 -36.12 -35.55
N ARG A 555 -0.82 -35.05 -34.77
CA ARG A 555 0.45 -34.61 -34.15
C ARG A 555 0.64 -35.11 -32.72
N ARG A 556 -0.08 -36.16 -32.32
CA ARG A 556 -0.12 -36.66 -30.93
C ARG A 556 1.26 -37.02 -30.37
N GLU A 557 2.09 -37.69 -31.17
CA GLU A 557 3.43 -38.12 -30.77
C GLU A 557 4.38 -36.93 -30.61
N GLU A 558 4.34 -35.98 -31.57
CA GLU A 558 5.14 -34.75 -31.53
C GLU A 558 4.82 -33.89 -30.31
N LEU A 559 3.54 -33.80 -29.94
CA LEU A 559 3.06 -33.02 -28.81
C LEU A 559 3.22 -33.73 -27.45
N GLY A 560 3.69 -34.99 -27.43
CA GLY A 560 3.91 -35.77 -26.22
C GLY A 560 2.62 -36.09 -25.44
N ILE A 561 1.51 -36.29 -26.14
CA ILE A 561 0.20 -36.56 -25.52
C ILE A 561 0.14 -38.04 -25.06
N PRO A 562 -0.10 -38.32 -23.75
CA PRO A 562 -0.10 -39.67 -23.22
C PRO A 562 -1.08 -40.64 -23.91
N LEU A 563 -0.70 -41.91 -24.04
CA LEU A 563 -1.60 -42.99 -24.45
C LEU A 563 -2.50 -43.42 -23.27
N ARG A 564 -3.76 -43.71 -23.56
CA ARG A 564 -4.73 -44.21 -22.58
C ARG A 564 -4.27 -45.60 -22.10
N ARG A 565 -3.96 -45.76 -20.81
CA ARG A 565 -3.83 -47.10 -20.20
C ARG A 565 -5.24 -47.69 -20.05
N LEU A 566 -5.47 -48.82 -20.69
CA LEU A 566 -6.60 -49.72 -20.43
C LEU A 566 -6.15 -50.77 -19.38
N PHE A 567 -7.08 -51.27 -18.57
CA PHE A 567 -6.97 -52.20 -17.41
C PHE A 567 -6.68 -51.52 -16.05
N ASP A 568 -7.40 -51.81 -14.95
CA ASP A 568 -8.15 -53.02 -14.56
C ASP A 568 -9.54 -52.76 -13.95
N ASP A 569 -10.41 -53.76 -14.15
CA ASP A 569 -11.68 -54.03 -13.48
C ASP A 569 -11.47 -54.43 -12.01
N ASP A 570 -12.43 -54.08 -11.14
CA ASP A 570 -12.87 -55.00 -10.09
C ASP A 570 -14.33 -54.67 -9.69
N GLU A 571 -15.26 -55.40 -10.30
CA GLU A 571 -16.58 -55.66 -9.75
C GLU A 571 -16.46 -56.73 -8.66
N ARG A 572 -16.89 -56.43 -7.43
CA ARG A 572 -17.75 -57.25 -6.55
C ARG A 572 -17.67 -56.81 -5.09
N ALA A 573 -18.69 -56.06 -4.65
CA ALA A 573 -19.23 -56.15 -3.29
C ALA A 573 -20.55 -55.36 -3.21
N VAL A 574 -21.65 -55.95 -3.70
CA VAL A 574 -22.97 -55.58 -3.19
C VAL A 574 -23.08 -56.25 -1.81
N SER A 575 -22.80 -55.49 -0.76
CA SER A 575 -23.03 -55.88 0.62
C SER A 575 -23.73 -54.73 1.36
N PHE A 576 -25.01 -54.93 1.62
CA PHE A 576 -25.84 -54.48 2.75
C PHE A 576 -25.25 -53.45 3.75
N SER A 577 -24.80 -52.29 3.28
CA SER A 577 -24.27 -51.21 4.14
C SER A 577 -24.76 -49.80 3.75
N THR A 578 -25.54 -49.68 2.67
CA THR A 578 -25.83 -48.38 2.03
C THR A 578 -27.03 -47.62 2.62
N VAL A 579 -27.69 -48.09 3.69
CA VAL A 579 -28.87 -47.40 4.25
C VAL A 579 -28.68 -46.87 5.68
N ARG A 580 -27.57 -47.17 6.38
CA ARG A 580 -27.38 -46.74 7.78
C ARG A 580 -26.28 -45.70 8.06
N LEU A 581 -25.63 -45.14 7.03
CA LEU A 581 -24.62 -44.08 7.23
C LEU A 581 -24.96 -42.74 6.53
N ALA A 582 -25.87 -42.75 5.54
CA ALA A 582 -26.20 -41.55 4.78
C ALA A 582 -26.90 -40.47 5.63
N VAL A 583 -27.73 -40.90 6.60
CA VAL A 583 -28.38 -39.96 7.54
C VAL A 583 -27.35 -39.32 8.46
N PHE A 584 -26.35 -40.07 8.94
CA PHE A 584 -25.29 -39.56 9.83
C PHE A 584 -24.24 -38.70 9.10
N GLN A 585 -23.89 -39.04 7.85
CA GLN A 585 -22.93 -38.29 7.04
C GLN A 585 -23.45 -36.92 6.58
N HIS A 586 -24.78 -36.75 6.44
CA HIS A 586 -25.39 -35.49 6.06
C HIS A 586 -25.69 -34.56 7.26
N TRP A 587 -25.71 -35.11 8.48
CA TRP A 587 -26.26 -34.42 9.65
C TRP A 587 -25.27 -33.53 10.39
N LEU A 588 -23.99 -33.91 10.44
CA LEU A 588 -23.04 -33.17 11.27
C LEU A 588 -22.73 -31.78 10.70
N LEU A 589 -22.61 -31.57 9.37
CA LEU A 589 -22.11 -30.29 8.82
C LEU A 589 -22.54 -30.05 7.34
N GLY A 590 -23.83 -30.15 7.01
CA GLY A 590 -24.37 -29.86 5.67
C GLY A 590 -24.69 -28.37 5.41
N PRO A 591 -24.45 -27.81 4.21
CA PRO A 591 -24.52 -26.37 3.94
C PRO A 591 -25.92 -25.93 3.48
N SER A 592 -26.89 -25.74 4.39
CA SER A 592 -28.08 -24.87 4.22
C SER A 592 -29.04 -24.96 5.41
N ASN A 593 -28.63 -24.41 6.57
CA ASN A 593 -29.37 -24.53 7.84
C ASN A 593 -30.49 -23.50 8.07
N THR A 594 -31.23 -23.12 7.03
CA THR A 594 -32.46 -22.32 7.21
C THR A 594 -33.66 -22.88 6.45
N ALA A 595 -33.46 -23.39 5.23
CA ALA A 595 -34.57 -23.93 4.43
C ALA A 595 -34.99 -25.35 4.86
N LEU A 596 -34.02 -26.24 5.12
CA LEU A 596 -34.31 -27.65 5.47
C LEU A 596 -34.85 -27.79 6.91
N LEU A 597 -34.36 -26.97 7.85
CA LEU A 597 -34.81 -26.98 9.24
C LEU A 597 -36.24 -26.49 9.42
N HIS A 598 -36.73 -25.59 8.56
CA HIS A 598 -38.12 -25.13 8.59
C HIS A 598 -39.09 -26.17 8.03
N GLU A 599 -38.61 -27.07 7.17
CA GLU A 599 -39.39 -28.19 6.61
C GLU A 599 -39.37 -29.42 7.55
N ILE A 600 -38.25 -29.65 8.25
CA ILE A 600 -38.07 -30.74 9.23
C ILE A 600 -38.79 -30.43 10.54
N SER A 601 -38.81 -29.18 11.01
CA SER A 601 -39.49 -28.79 12.25
C SER A 601 -41.01 -28.98 12.19
N GLY A 602 -41.60 -28.84 11.00
CA GLY A 602 -43.05 -28.98 10.80
C GLY A 602 -43.55 -30.41 10.59
N LYS A 603 -42.74 -31.31 9.98
CA LYS A 603 -43.21 -32.65 9.57
C LYS A 603 -42.59 -33.83 10.32
N TYR A 604 -41.35 -33.73 10.81
CA TYR A 604 -40.61 -34.89 11.34
C TYR A 604 -40.50 -34.94 12.87
N LEU A 605 -40.63 -33.81 13.57
CA LEU A 605 -40.65 -33.77 15.04
C LEU A 605 -41.83 -34.53 15.67
N ALA A 606 -42.95 -34.67 14.96
CA ALA A 606 -44.10 -35.46 15.41
C ALA A 606 -43.92 -36.99 15.25
N GLN A 607 -42.92 -37.45 14.49
CA GLN A 607 -42.74 -38.87 14.14
C GLN A 607 -41.41 -39.48 14.62
N LEU A 608 -40.49 -38.66 15.13
CA LEU A 608 -39.20 -39.08 15.67
C LEU A 608 -39.25 -40.15 16.78
N PRO A 609 -40.28 -40.22 17.66
CA PRO A 609 -40.35 -41.28 18.66
C PRO A 609 -40.65 -42.68 18.09
N LYS A 610 -41.24 -42.78 16.88
CA LYS A 610 -41.72 -44.06 16.32
C LYS A 610 -40.75 -44.70 15.32
N LEU A 611 -39.97 -43.92 14.59
CA LEU A 611 -39.11 -44.44 13.51
C LEU A 611 -37.76 -44.99 13.99
N SER A 612 -37.26 -44.57 15.16
CA SER A 612 -35.95 -45.01 15.67
C SER A 612 -35.98 -46.33 16.47
N VAL A 613 -37.15 -46.73 16.98
CA VAL A 613 -37.25 -47.90 17.88
C VAL A 613 -37.70 -49.15 17.11
N ASP A 614 -38.68 -49.03 16.22
CA ASP A 614 -39.26 -50.20 15.52
C ASP A 614 -38.34 -50.79 14.44
N GLN A 615 -37.48 -49.97 13.80
CA GLN A 615 -36.54 -50.46 12.78
C GLN A 615 -35.22 -51.01 13.34
N ALA A 616 -34.96 -50.83 14.64
CA ALA A 616 -33.79 -51.40 15.32
C ALA A 616 -34.06 -52.82 15.87
N LEU A 617 -35.32 -53.26 15.91
CA LEU A 617 -35.75 -54.49 16.57
C LEU A 617 -35.90 -55.72 15.65
N SER A 618 -35.54 -55.64 14.37
CA SER A 618 -35.74 -56.76 13.42
C SER A 618 -34.47 -57.45 12.93
N SER A 619 -33.30 -57.21 13.52
CA SER A 619 -32.08 -57.94 13.17
C SER A 619 -31.40 -58.46 14.43
N GLU A 620 -31.23 -59.77 14.48
CA GLU A 620 -30.62 -60.57 15.53
C GLU A 620 -29.18 -60.15 15.80
N ASP A 621 -28.97 -59.10 16.60
CA ASP A 621 -27.71 -58.90 17.30
C ASP A 621 -27.99 -58.18 18.63
N LYS A 622 -28.32 -59.00 19.63
CA LYS A 622 -28.47 -58.58 21.02
C LYS A 622 -27.09 -58.31 21.59
N ASN A 623 -26.66 -57.04 21.62
CA ASN A 623 -25.71 -56.51 22.62
C ASN A 623 -25.55 -54.97 22.62
N LEU A 624 -26.62 -54.23 22.36
CA LEU A 624 -26.74 -52.83 22.78
C LEU A 624 -27.69 -52.79 23.97
N ASP A 625 -27.23 -52.30 25.12
CA ASP A 625 -28.03 -52.19 26.35
C ASP A 625 -29.17 -51.17 26.12
N GLN A 626 -30.33 -51.70 25.75
CA GLN A 626 -31.53 -50.98 25.34
C GLN A 626 -31.94 -49.90 26.36
N GLY A 627 -31.73 -50.15 27.67
CA GLY A 627 -32.06 -49.20 28.73
C GLY A 627 -31.13 -47.99 28.83
N GLN A 628 -29.94 -48.01 28.23
CA GLN A 628 -29.05 -46.83 28.17
C GLN A 628 -29.36 -45.97 26.94
N LEU A 629 -29.64 -46.59 25.80
CA LEU A 629 -30.06 -45.88 24.59
C LEU A 629 -31.44 -45.23 24.79
N GLU A 630 -32.37 -45.89 25.47
CA GLU A 630 -33.68 -45.33 25.84
C GLU A 630 -33.53 -44.17 26.83
N ARG A 631 -32.62 -44.24 27.81
CA ARG A 631 -32.34 -43.12 28.73
C ARG A 631 -31.71 -41.92 28.03
N LEU A 632 -30.74 -42.15 27.14
CA LEU A 632 -30.12 -41.09 26.34
C LEU A 632 -31.16 -40.43 25.43
N THR A 633 -31.97 -41.25 24.74
CA THR A 633 -33.04 -40.79 23.84
C THR A 633 -34.12 -40.02 24.60
N ALA A 634 -34.50 -40.46 25.81
CA ALA A 634 -35.46 -39.77 26.67
C ALA A 634 -34.91 -38.43 27.19
N ALA A 635 -33.65 -38.40 27.65
CA ALA A 635 -33.00 -37.17 28.11
C ALA A 635 -32.83 -36.14 26.98
N ILE A 636 -32.44 -36.59 25.78
CA ILE A 636 -32.34 -35.75 24.58
C ILE A 636 -33.72 -35.24 24.18
N SER A 637 -34.76 -36.08 24.23
CA SER A 637 -36.14 -35.69 23.88
C SER A 637 -36.71 -34.66 24.86
N GLU A 638 -36.47 -34.81 26.16
CA GLU A 638 -36.90 -33.84 27.18
C GLU A 638 -36.18 -32.49 27.04
N LYS A 639 -34.88 -32.52 26.74
CA LYS A 639 -34.04 -31.31 26.54
C LYS A 639 -34.41 -30.61 25.23
N ALA A 640 -34.68 -31.35 24.14
CA ALA A 640 -35.14 -30.84 22.84
C ALA A 640 -36.49 -30.13 22.91
N LEU A 641 -37.43 -30.60 23.73
CA LEU A 641 -38.76 -30.00 23.92
C LEU A 641 -38.72 -28.62 24.60
N ARG A 642 -37.58 -28.20 25.18
CA ARG A 642 -37.42 -26.93 25.89
C ARG A 642 -36.68 -25.86 25.09
N LEU A 643 -36.17 -26.18 23.90
CA LEU A 643 -35.31 -25.31 23.10
C LEU A 643 -36.12 -24.31 22.26
N LYS A 644 -35.63 -23.08 22.12
CA LYS A 644 -36.32 -21.97 21.42
C LYS A 644 -35.58 -21.46 20.19
N SER A 645 -34.30 -21.83 19.99
CA SER A 645 -33.46 -21.33 18.89
C SER A 645 -32.82 -22.46 18.06
N VAL A 646 -32.38 -22.15 16.83
CA VAL A 646 -31.76 -23.11 15.89
C VAL A 646 -30.35 -23.54 16.36
N GLU A 647 -29.62 -22.65 17.02
CA GLU A 647 -28.28 -22.92 17.57
C GLU A 647 -28.35 -23.95 18.70
N GLU A 648 -29.30 -23.79 19.63
CA GLU A 648 -29.56 -24.73 20.72
C GLU A 648 -29.87 -26.15 20.20
N HIS A 649 -30.59 -26.27 19.08
CA HIS A 649 -30.88 -27.56 18.47
C HIS A 649 -29.60 -28.19 17.90
N SER A 650 -28.75 -27.42 17.20
CA SER A 650 -27.50 -27.93 16.62
C SER A 650 -26.50 -28.43 17.69
N GLU A 651 -26.41 -27.71 18.81
CA GLU A 651 -25.56 -28.07 19.95
C GLU A 651 -25.99 -29.40 20.59
N LEU A 652 -27.31 -29.56 20.83
CA LEU A 652 -27.87 -30.78 21.43
C LEU A 652 -27.64 -32.03 20.55
N LEU A 653 -27.79 -31.89 19.23
CA LEU A 653 -27.59 -32.99 18.29
C LEU A 653 -26.12 -33.41 18.22
N THR A 654 -25.21 -32.45 18.32
CA THR A 654 -23.76 -32.70 18.35
C THR A 654 -23.36 -33.42 19.64
N GLU A 655 -23.88 -32.97 20.79
CA GLU A 655 -23.69 -33.63 22.10
C GLU A 655 -24.19 -35.08 22.09
N ALA A 656 -25.39 -35.31 21.55
CA ALA A 656 -25.97 -36.64 21.39
C ALA A 656 -25.13 -37.56 20.48
N ALA A 657 -24.66 -37.04 19.34
CA ALA A 657 -23.86 -37.81 18.39
C ALA A 657 -22.51 -38.21 18.97
N VAL A 658 -21.80 -37.28 19.63
CA VAL A 658 -20.50 -37.55 20.25
C VAL A 658 -20.64 -38.50 21.45
N ALA A 659 -21.68 -38.32 22.28
CA ALA A 659 -21.97 -39.24 23.39
C ALA A 659 -22.23 -40.68 22.90
N SER A 660 -22.97 -40.82 21.80
CA SER A 660 -23.25 -42.12 21.17
C SER A 660 -21.97 -42.79 20.66
N LEU A 661 -21.09 -42.03 20.00
CA LEU A 661 -19.77 -42.53 19.55
C LEU A 661 -18.90 -42.94 20.74
N SER A 662 -18.92 -42.18 21.84
CA SER A 662 -18.16 -42.52 23.05
C SER A 662 -18.61 -43.84 23.68
N ILE A 663 -19.92 -44.11 23.71
CA ILE A 663 -20.46 -45.36 24.22
C ILE A 663 -20.07 -46.54 23.32
N LEU A 664 -20.13 -46.36 22.00
CA LEU A 664 -19.77 -47.40 21.03
C LEU A 664 -18.29 -47.76 21.10
N CYS A 665 -17.41 -46.77 21.14
CA CYS A 665 -15.96 -46.99 21.26
C CYS A 665 -15.59 -47.63 22.61
N SER A 666 -16.17 -47.16 23.73
CA SER A 666 -15.81 -47.68 25.06
C SER A 666 -16.31 -49.10 25.33
N LYS A 667 -17.48 -49.49 24.79
CA LYS A 667 -18.04 -50.84 25.03
C LYS A 667 -17.60 -51.88 24.00
N HIS A 668 -17.44 -51.50 22.73
CA HIS A 668 -17.21 -52.44 21.63
C HIS A 668 -15.81 -52.35 21.01
N HIS A 669 -14.90 -51.52 21.55
CA HIS A 669 -13.58 -51.28 20.98
C HIS A 669 -13.65 -50.92 19.48
N PHE A 670 -14.70 -50.18 19.09
CA PHE A 670 -14.96 -49.81 17.71
C PHE A 670 -13.93 -48.80 17.22
N VAL A 671 -13.32 -49.08 16.06
CA VAL A 671 -12.34 -48.21 15.41
C VAL A 671 -13.07 -47.27 14.44
N LEU A 672 -12.89 -45.96 14.62
CA LEU A 672 -13.53 -44.97 13.77
C LEU A 672 -12.82 -44.84 12.42
N ASP A 673 -13.59 -44.62 11.36
CA ASP A 673 -13.04 -44.37 10.03
C ASP A 673 -12.42 -42.96 9.94
N GLN A 674 -11.56 -42.76 8.93
CA GLN A 674 -10.81 -41.51 8.75
C GLN A 674 -11.69 -40.27 8.53
N ASP A 675 -12.86 -40.40 7.90
CA ASP A 675 -13.78 -39.27 7.64
C ASP A 675 -14.49 -38.85 8.93
N THR A 676 -14.93 -39.82 9.72
CA THR A 676 -15.52 -39.58 11.06
C THR A 676 -14.50 -38.92 12.00
N LEU A 677 -13.25 -39.37 12.00
CA LEU A 677 -12.18 -38.76 12.80
C LEU A 677 -11.91 -37.30 12.38
N VAL A 678 -11.92 -36.96 11.08
CA VAL A 678 -11.77 -35.58 10.61
C VAL A 678 -12.92 -34.71 11.12
N LYS A 679 -14.17 -35.19 11.06
CA LYS A 679 -15.34 -34.44 11.55
C LYS A 679 -15.31 -34.24 13.07
N LEU A 680 -14.82 -35.22 13.84
CA LEU A 680 -14.64 -35.07 15.28
C LEU A 680 -13.66 -33.94 15.64
N THR A 681 -12.63 -33.67 14.81
CA THR A 681 -11.70 -32.54 15.06
C THR A 681 -12.41 -31.19 15.11
N ALA A 682 -13.49 -31.02 14.34
CA ALA A 682 -14.24 -29.77 14.24
C ALA A 682 -15.17 -29.49 15.44
N VAL A 683 -15.27 -30.44 16.37
CA VAL A 683 -16.16 -30.36 17.55
C VAL A 683 -15.36 -30.18 18.84
N THR A 684 -14.04 -30.09 18.75
CA THR A 684 -13.12 -30.09 19.92
C THR A 684 -12.99 -28.76 20.65
N ASP A 685 -13.46 -27.65 20.07
CA ASP A 685 -13.34 -26.31 20.65
C ASP A 685 -14.68 -25.84 21.23
N PRO A 686 -14.83 -25.70 22.56
CA PRO A 686 -16.09 -25.28 23.17
C PRO A 686 -16.52 -23.85 22.84
N GLN A 687 -15.67 -23.07 22.16
CA GLN A 687 -16.00 -21.72 21.68
C GLN A 687 -16.70 -21.73 20.31
N ASP A 688 -16.82 -22.90 19.66
CA ASP A 688 -17.51 -23.02 18.39
C ASP A 688 -19.03 -23.09 18.58
N PRO A 689 -19.83 -22.35 17.78
CA PRO A 689 -21.28 -22.19 17.99
C PRO A 689 -22.11 -23.45 17.70
N TRP A 690 -21.49 -24.56 17.30
CA TRP A 690 -22.16 -25.83 17.00
C TRP A 690 -21.79 -26.94 17.98
N THR A 691 -21.05 -26.66 19.06
CA THR A 691 -20.62 -27.66 20.04
C THR A 691 -20.82 -27.17 21.47
N THR A 692 -20.94 -28.11 22.40
CA THR A 692 -21.01 -27.84 23.84
C THR A 692 -19.70 -28.21 24.54
N ALA A 693 -19.46 -27.68 25.74
CA ALA A 693 -18.26 -28.02 26.51
C ALA A 693 -18.15 -29.54 26.79
N GLU A 694 -19.28 -30.21 26.97
CA GLU A 694 -19.37 -31.67 27.17
C GLU A 694 -19.05 -32.43 25.88
N ALA A 695 -19.61 -32.01 24.74
CA ALA A 695 -19.32 -32.58 23.43
C ALA A 695 -17.84 -32.41 23.05
N ALA A 696 -17.27 -31.23 23.27
CA ALA A 696 -15.87 -30.93 22.99
C ALA A 696 -14.90 -31.77 23.82
N THR A 697 -15.19 -31.93 25.12
CA THR A 697 -14.39 -32.78 26.02
C THR A 697 -14.45 -34.24 25.59
N THR A 698 -15.64 -34.73 25.24
CA THR A 698 -15.85 -36.12 24.82
C THR A 698 -15.21 -36.41 23.46
N ALA A 699 -15.34 -35.49 22.50
CA ALA A 699 -14.70 -35.60 21.19
C ALA A 699 -13.16 -35.61 21.31
N SER A 700 -12.60 -34.74 22.16
CA SER A 700 -11.15 -34.70 22.43
C SER A 700 -10.66 -36.01 23.05
N LYS A 701 -11.43 -36.58 23.99
CA LYS A 701 -11.12 -37.88 24.60
C LYS A 701 -11.13 -39.00 23.55
N LEU A 702 -12.18 -39.08 22.73
CA LEU A 702 -12.28 -40.08 21.67
C LEU A 702 -11.13 -39.99 20.67
N LEU A 703 -10.75 -38.77 20.26
CA LEU A 703 -9.60 -38.56 19.39
C LEU A 703 -8.30 -39.05 20.03
N SER A 704 -8.10 -38.78 21.33
CA SER A 704 -6.90 -39.25 22.04
C SER A 704 -6.83 -40.77 22.21
N GLU A 705 -7.98 -41.45 22.37
CA GLU A 705 -8.05 -42.91 22.48
C GLU A 705 -7.84 -43.62 21.13
N GLN A 706 -8.21 -42.95 20.02
CA GLN A 706 -8.12 -43.52 18.66
C GLN A 706 -6.81 -43.15 17.96
N LEU A 707 -6.16 -42.04 18.35
CA LEU A 707 -4.96 -41.50 17.71
C LEU A 707 -3.85 -41.29 18.76
N GLU A 708 -2.83 -42.15 18.75
CA GLU A 708 -1.69 -42.08 19.67
C GLU A 708 -0.35 -42.06 18.92
N GLY A 709 0.59 -41.25 19.41
CA GLY A 709 1.98 -41.23 18.95
C GLY A 709 2.13 -41.05 17.44
N LYS A 710 2.61 -42.10 16.74
CA LYS A 710 2.85 -42.06 15.29
C LYS A 710 1.56 -41.97 14.46
N SER A 711 0.46 -42.59 14.90
CA SER A 711 -0.79 -42.56 14.14
C SER A 711 -1.41 -41.16 14.11
N LEU A 712 -1.24 -40.37 15.18
CA LEU A 712 -1.64 -38.97 15.22
C LEU A 712 -0.87 -38.11 14.21
N ILE A 713 0.46 -38.30 14.11
CA ILE A 713 1.32 -37.55 13.17
C ILE A 713 0.93 -37.87 11.72
N GLU A 714 0.76 -39.16 11.40
CA GLU A 714 0.34 -39.58 10.06
C GLU A 714 -1.07 -39.10 9.72
N PHE A 715 -1.99 -39.13 10.69
CA PHE A 715 -3.35 -38.62 10.51
C PHE A 715 -3.36 -37.11 10.21
N ILE A 716 -2.62 -36.30 10.96
CA ILE A 716 -2.51 -34.86 10.71
C ILE A 716 -1.93 -34.59 9.31
N ILE A 717 -0.85 -35.26 8.93
CA ILE A 717 -0.16 -34.98 7.66
C ILE A 717 -0.95 -35.50 6.47
N ASN A 718 -1.28 -36.79 6.46
CA ASN A 718 -1.80 -37.47 5.27
C ASN A 718 -3.31 -37.27 5.14
N THR A 719 -4.04 -37.34 6.25
CA THR A 719 -5.51 -37.27 6.22
C THR A 719 -5.97 -35.82 6.31
N VAL A 720 -5.63 -35.10 7.39
CA VAL A 720 -6.13 -33.74 7.61
C VAL A 720 -5.54 -32.75 6.61
N LEU A 721 -4.21 -32.62 6.56
CA LEU A 721 -3.57 -31.58 5.74
C LEU A 721 -3.57 -31.93 4.25
N GLN A 722 -3.15 -33.14 3.86
CA GLN A 722 -3.00 -33.50 2.44
C GLN A 722 -4.29 -33.91 1.73
N LYS A 723 -5.11 -34.78 2.33
CA LYS A 723 -6.34 -35.28 1.70
C LYS A 723 -7.52 -34.32 1.89
N SER A 724 -7.71 -33.78 3.10
CA SER A 724 -8.90 -32.97 3.41
C SER A 724 -8.70 -31.47 3.11
N LEU A 725 -7.68 -30.82 3.67
CA LEU A 725 -7.54 -29.37 3.59
C LEU A 725 -6.84 -28.89 2.30
N LYS A 726 -5.72 -29.50 1.89
CA LYS A 726 -4.94 -29.03 0.74
C LYS A 726 -5.76 -28.85 -0.56
N PRO A 727 -6.65 -29.78 -0.98
CA PRO A 727 -7.44 -29.60 -2.19
C PRO A 727 -8.34 -28.35 -2.16
N LEU A 728 -8.79 -27.93 -0.97
CA LEU A 728 -9.65 -26.77 -0.77
C LEU A 728 -8.89 -25.44 -0.88
N PHE A 729 -7.60 -25.41 -0.55
CA PHE A 729 -6.81 -24.18 -0.38
C PHE A 729 -5.60 -24.04 -1.33
N MET A 730 -5.45 -24.90 -2.34
CA MET A 730 -4.28 -24.87 -3.25
C MET A 730 -4.13 -23.59 -4.11
N LYS A 731 -5.17 -22.74 -4.20
CA LYS A 731 -5.17 -21.48 -4.95
C LYS A 731 -5.50 -20.24 -4.09
N SER A 732 -5.44 -20.36 -2.76
CA SER A 732 -6.01 -19.37 -1.86
C SER A 732 -5.21 -18.07 -1.73
N SER A 733 -3.89 -18.08 -1.96
CA SER A 733 -3.05 -16.89 -1.79
C SER A 733 -1.99 -16.76 -2.89
N SER A 734 -1.84 -15.54 -3.43
CA SER A 734 -0.84 -15.22 -4.46
C SER A 734 0.59 -15.12 -3.91
N ARG A 735 0.74 -15.04 -2.58
CA ARG A 735 2.03 -14.86 -1.88
C ARG A 735 2.83 -16.15 -1.74
N ILE A 736 2.24 -17.30 -2.07
CA ILE A 736 2.85 -18.62 -1.98
C ILE A 736 2.81 -19.35 -3.32
N THR A 737 3.76 -20.26 -3.51
CA THR A 737 3.80 -21.21 -4.64
C THR A 737 2.73 -22.30 -4.48
N ALA A 738 2.40 -23.04 -5.55
CA ALA A 738 1.50 -24.20 -5.49
C ALA A 738 1.97 -25.32 -4.52
N SER A 739 3.24 -25.29 -4.10
CA SER A 739 3.82 -26.15 -3.06
C SER A 739 3.69 -25.62 -1.63
N GLY A 740 3.06 -24.46 -1.41
CA GLY A 740 2.88 -23.84 -0.09
C GLY A 740 4.13 -23.13 0.44
N ARG A 741 5.14 -22.87 -0.40
CA ARG A 741 6.35 -22.11 -0.03
C ARG A 741 6.22 -20.63 -0.39
N PRO A 742 6.81 -19.70 0.38
CA PRO A 742 6.84 -18.27 0.04
C PRO A 742 7.30 -18.02 -1.39
N SER A 743 6.59 -17.14 -2.10
CA SER A 743 6.99 -16.71 -3.44
C SER A 743 8.22 -15.80 -3.36
N GLN A 744 9.17 -15.95 -4.30
CA GLN A 744 10.41 -15.16 -4.34
C GLN A 744 10.21 -13.74 -4.92
N TYR A 745 9.01 -13.42 -5.40
CA TYR A 745 8.71 -12.13 -6.01
C TYR A 745 7.92 -11.26 -5.03
N THR A 746 8.38 -10.03 -4.79
CA THR A 746 7.56 -8.97 -4.19
C THR A 746 6.45 -8.61 -5.16
N ILE A 747 5.29 -9.23 -4.99
CA ILE A 747 4.08 -8.82 -5.67
C ILE A 747 3.64 -7.52 -4.99
N ILE A 748 3.69 -6.42 -5.73
CA ILE A 748 3.05 -5.16 -5.33
C ILE A 748 1.57 -5.48 -5.14
N ASP A 749 1.03 -5.16 -3.97
CA ASP A 749 -0.37 -5.35 -3.63
C ASP A 749 -1.23 -4.49 -4.55
N ASP A 750 -1.60 -5.05 -5.70
CA ASP A 750 -2.48 -4.44 -6.66
C ASP A 750 -3.91 -4.55 -6.10
N ARG A 751 -4.31 -3.53 -5.33
CA ARG A 751 -5.67 -3.38 -4.78
C ARG A 751 -6.76 -3.39 -5.87
N SER A 752 -6.39 -3.35 -7.15
CA SER A 752 -7.29 -3.48 -8.31
C SER A 752 -7.54 -4.92 -8.75
N ARG A 753 -6.88 -5.93 -8.17
CA ARG A 753 -7.17 -7.33 -8.52
C ARG A 753 -8.49 -7.77 -7.87
N PRO A 754 -9.45 -8.31 -8.65
CA PRO A 754 -10.60 -9.00 -8.07
C PRO A 754 -10.08 -10.12 -7.18
N VAL A 755 -10.57 -10.17 -5.93
CA VAL A 755 -10.49 -11.38 -5.11
C VAL A 755 -11.06 -12.49 -5.99
N ILE A 756 -10.24 -13.50 -6.29
CA ILE A 756 -10.69 -14.61 -7.13
C ILE A 756 -11.80 -15.31 -6.36
N GLU A 757 -13.05 -15.08 -6.77
CA GLU A 757 -14.20 -15.89 -6.37
C GLU A 757 -14.01 -17.32 -6.89
N VAL A 758 -13.26 -18.10 -6.13
CA VAL A 758 -13.44 -19.56 -6.10
C VAL A 758 -14.61 -19.78 -5.16
N LEU A 759 -15.61 -20.58 -5.56
CA LEU A 759 -16.74 -20.97 -4.71
C LEU A 759 -16.26 -21.16 -3.26
N PRO A 760 -16.88 -20.48 -2.26
CA PRO A 760 -16.27 -20.38 -0.94
C PRO A 760 -16.07 -21.78 -0.38
N TRP A 761 -14.84 -22.15 -0.03
CA TRP A 761 -14.58 -23.35 0.76
C TRP A 761 -15.50 -23.42 1.99
N ARG A 762 -16.04 -22.29 2.48
CA ARG A 762 -17.06 -22.21 3.53
C ARG A 762 -18.36 -22.93 3.20
N THR A 763 -18.80 -22.97 1.94
CA THR A 763 -19.98 -23.76 1.55
C THR A 763 -19.67 -25.24 1.41
N GLN A 764 -18.41 -25.61 1.15
CA GLN A 764 -18.00 -27.01 0.96
C GLN A 764 -17.45 -27.65 2.26
N ALA A 765 -16.88 -26.85 3.15
CA ALA A 765 -16.12 -27.27 4.32
C ALA A 765 -16.12 -26.17 5.43
N PRO A 766 -17.28 -25.86 6.05
CA PRO A 766 -17.36 -24.89 7.15
C PRO A 766 -16.52 -25.28 8.37
N TRP A 767 -16.25 -26.57 8.54
CA TRP A 767 -15.41 -27.15 9.58
C TRP A 767 -13.91 -26.90 9.42
N ALA A 768 -13.46 -26.44 8.26
CA ALA A 768 -12.03 -26.30 7.96
C ALA A 768 -11.32 -25.36 8.95
N GLU A 769 -11.99 -24.33 9.46
CA GLU A 769 -11.46 -23.40 10.46
C GLU A 769 -11.11 -24.08 11.79
N ALA A 770 -12.03 -24.91 12.30
CA ALA A 770 -11.86 -25.65 13.54
C ALA A 770 -10.83 -26.77 13.38
N THR A 771 -10.89 -27.50 12.25
CA THR A 771 -9.96 -28.59 11.96
C THR A 771 -8.50 -28.11 11.82
N ILE A 772 -8.23 -26.97 11.17
CA ILE A 772 -6.85 -26.45 11.10
C ILE A 772 -6.35 -25.96 12.45
N GLN A 773 -7.22 -25.34 13.26
CA GLN A 773 -6.87 -24.92 14.62
C GLN A 773 -6.51 -26.14 15.48
N TRP A 774 -7.31 -27.19 15.44
CA TRP A 774 -7.02 -28.46 16.11
C TRP A 774 -5.70 -29.07 15.64
N ALA A 775 -5.47 -29.11 14.32
CA ALA A 775 -4.23 -29.65 13.75
C ALA A 775 -3.00 -28.88 14.22
N VAL A 776 -3.06 -27.54 14.28
CA VAL A 776 -1.97 -26.71 14.83
C VAL A 776 -1.78 -26.98 16.31
N ASN A 777 -2.86 -27.08 17.10
CA ASN A 777 -2.82 -27.33 18.54
C ASN A 777 -2.22 -28.70 18.90
N MET A 778 -2.51 -29.74 18.11
CA MET A 778 -1.99 -31.09 18.34
C MET A 778 -0.60 -31.32 17.73
N SER A 779 -0.14 -30.43 16.84
CA SER A 779 1.18 -30.54 16.23
C SER A 779 2.31 -30.20 17.21
N THR A 780 3.41 -30.92 17.12
CA THR A 780 4.65 -30.67 17.86
C THR A 780 5.61 -29.78 17.06
N THR A 781 6.59 -29.15 17.74
CA THR A 781 7.62 -28.32 17.08
C THR A 781 8.36 -29.05 15.95
N PRO A 782 8.80 -30.32 16.10
CA PRO A 782 9.43 -31.06 15.00
C PRO A 782 8.50 -31.29 13.80
N LEU A 783 7.22 -31.57 14.05
CA LEU A 783 6.24 -31.80 12.98
C LEU A 783 6.05 -30.54 12.14
N ILE A 784 5.86 -29.39 12.78
CA ILE A 784 5.71 -28.11 12.08
C ILE A 784 7.01 -27.74 11.36
N GLN A 785 8.17 -27.92 11.98
CA GLN A 785 9.45 -27.64 11.33
C GLN A 785 9.66 -28.45 10.03
N GLN A 786 9.18 -29.69 9.98
CA GLN A 786 9.31 -30.55 8.80
C GLN A 786 8.20 -30.32 7.75
N HIS A 787 6.97 -30.01 8.19
CA HIS A 787 5.78 -30.01 7.34
C HIS A 787 5.04 -28.66 7.25
N TRP A 788 5.63 -27.55 7.71
CA TRP A 788 5.06 -26.20 7.64
C TRP A 788 4.44 -25.79 6.29
N PRO A 789 4.94 -26.21 5.09
CA PRO A 789 4.35 -25.75 3.83
C PRO A 789 2.91 -26.22 3.62
N LEU A 790 2.48 -27.26 4.34
CA LEU A 790 1.10 -27.76 4.27
C LEU A 790 0.12 -26.90 5.07
N PHE A 791 0.58 -26.21 6.10
CA PHE A 791 -0.24 -25.33 6.95
C PHE A 791 -0.44 -23.96 6.30
N LEU A 792 0.60 -23.43 5.64
CA LEU A 792 0.64 -22.05 5.18
C LEU A 792 -0.51 -21.65 4.24
N PRO A 793 -0.92 -22.43 3.22
CA PRO A 793 -2.04 -22.06 2.34
C PRO A 793 -3.37 -21.88 3.08
N VAL A 794 -3.61 -22.70 4.10
CA VAL A 794 -4.85 -22.65 4.89
C VAL A 794 -4.83 -21.44 5.81
N LEU A 795 -3.71 -21.22 6.54
CA LEU A 795 -3.58 -20.10 7.45
C LEU A 795 -3.68 -18.75 6.74
N LEU A 796 -3.06 -18.60 5.56
CA LEU A 796 -3.16 -17.36 4.79
C LEU A 796 -4.58 -17.14 4.26
N ALA A 797 -5.26 -18.20 3.80
CA ALA A 797 -6.66 -18.09 3.35
C ALA A 797 -7.61 -17.60 4.45
N LEU A 798 -7.36 -18.00 5.70
CA LEU A 798 -8.16 -17.54 6.85
C LEU A 798 -7.88 -16.06 7.18
N VAL A 799 -6.62 -15.63 7.11
CA VAL A 799 -6.23 -14.23 7.42
C VAL A 799 -6.64 -13.27 6.29
N GLU A 800 -6.60 -13.71 5.03
CA GLU A 800 -7.00 -12.92 3.85
C GLU A 800 -8.54 -12.97 3.59
N ASN A 801 -9.32 -13.64 4.44
CA ASN A 801 -10.77 -13.79 4.27
C ASN A 801 -11.53 -12.48 4.48
N GLU A 802 -12.68 -12.25 3.85
CA GLU A 802 -13.49 -11.03 4.06
C GLU A 802 -14.11 -10.92 5.47
N SER A 803 -14.48 -12.05 6.07
CA SER A 803 -15.14 -12.11 7.38
C SER A 803 -14.21 -11.74 8.52
N THR A 804 -14.52 -10.66 9.25
CA THR A 804 -13.80 -10.19 10.46
C THR A 804 -13.60 -11.31 11.49
N LYS A 805 -14.62 -12.13 11.74
CA LYS A 805 -14.54 -13.28 12.68
C LYS A 805 -13.56 -14.36 12.20
N THR A 806 -13.56 -14.65 10.90
CA THR A 806 -12.67 -15.64 10.29
C THR A 806 -11.23 -15.14 10.27
N LYS A 807 -10.99 -13.86 9.93
CA LYS A 807 -9.66 -13.24 10.03
C LYS A 807 -9.10 -13.34 11.45
N ALA A 808 -9.90 -12.97 12.45
CA ALA A 808 -9.48 -13.00 13.85
C ALA A 808 -9.14 -14.42 14.33
N ARG A 809 -9.91 -15.43 13.91
CA ARG A 809 -9.57 -16.84 14.18
C ARG A 809 -8.27 -17.24 13.46
N GLY A 810 -8.15 -16.95 12.17
CA GLY A 810 -6.94 -17.21 11.38
C GLY A 810 -5.67 -16.60 11.97
N LEU A 811 -5.74 -15.36 12.47
CA LEU A 811 -4.64 -14.69 13.17
C LEU A 811 -4.27 -15.39 14.49
N ARG A 812 -5.26 -15.82 15.28
CA ARG A 812 -5.02 -16.60 16.51
C ARG A 812 -4.36 -17.95 16.20
N THR A 813 -4.85 -18.65 15.17
CA THR A 813 -4.24 -19.91 14.72
C THR A 813 -2.82 -19.70 14.20
N ALA A 814 -2.58 -18.62 13.44
CA ALA A 814 -1.25 -18.27 12.93
C ALA A 814 -0.27 -17.95 14.07
N ARG A 815 -0.71 -17.26 15.13
CA ARG A 815 0.09 -17.02 16.32
C ARG A 815 0.51 -18.32 17.01
N GLU A 816 -0.42 -19.26 17.19
CA GLU A 816 -0.11 -20.58 17.79
C GLU A 816 0.75 -21.46 16.87
N PHE A 817 0.61 -21.31 15.56
CA PHE A 817 1.53 -21.93 14.62
C PHE A 817 2.96 -21.37 14.78
N MET A 818 3.11 -20.06 15.00
CA MET A 818 4.40 -19.40 15.20
C MET A 818 5.07 -19.75 16.52
N THR A 819 4.33 -20.00 17.61
CA THR A 819 4.91 -20.44 18.90
C THR A 819 5.62 -21.79 18.78
N LYS A 820 5.17 -22.61 17.83
CA LYS A 820 5.70 -23.95 17.53
C LYS A 820 6.67 -23.97 16.34
N CYS A 821 6.95 -22.83 15.72
CA CYS A 821 7.99 -22.70 14.70
C CYS A 821 9.33 -22.32 15.35
N SER A 822 10.42 -22.94 14.94
CA SER A 822 11.74 -22.47 15.35
C SER A 822 12.07 -21.12 14.69
N ALA A 823 12.81 -20.26 15.41
CA ALA A 823 13.27 -18.97 14.90
C ALA A 823 13.99 -19.10 13.54
N GLN A 824 14.79 -20.16 13.40
CA GLN A 824 15.53 -20.48 12.19
C GLN A 824 14.62 -20.79 11.00
N VAL A 825 13.49 -21.47 11.22
CA VAL A 825 12.49 -21.72 10.17
C VAL A 825 11.85 -20.41 9.75
N LEU A 826 11.36 -19.59 10.68
CA LEU A 826 10.67 -18.33 10.36
C LEU A 826 11.56 -17.37 9.55
N GLN A 827 12.86 -17.32 9.85
CA GLN A 827 13.84 -16.49 9.16
C GLN A 827 14.29 -17.07 7.81
N ASN A 828 14.75 -18.33 7.79
CA ASN A 828 15.42 -18.89 6.60
C ASN A 828 14.45 -19.29 5.48
N THR A 829 13.20 -19.58 5.82
CA THR A 829 12.21 -20.04 4.84
C THR A 829 11.40 -18.90 4.21
N GLY A 830 11.46 -17.69 4.79
CA GLY A 830 10.66 -16.54 4.36
C GLY A 830 9.21 -16.54 4.88
N ILE A 831 8.80 -17.52 5.69
CA ILE A 831 7.44 -17.58 6.29
C ILE A 831 7.14 -16.34 7.11
N GLY A 832 8.10 -15.88 7.91
CA GLY A 832 7.92 -14.71 8.76
C GLY A 832 7.55 -13.46 7.97
N ARG A 833 8.22 -13.27 6.82
CA ARG A 833 7.91 -12.18 5.89
C ARG A 833 6.49 -12.27 5.34
N VAL A 834 6.05 -13.46 4.92
CA VAL A 834 4.71 -13.65 4.34
C VAL A 834 3.63 -13.28 5.35
N PHE A 835 3.75 -13.72 6.60
CA PHE A 835 2.81 -13.32 7.65
C PHE A 835 2.88 -11.84 7.96
N ALA A 836 4.07 -11.24 8.03
CA ALA A 836 4.20 -9.79 8.20
C ALA A 836 3.47 -9.03 7.09
N ASP A 837 3.68 -9.41 5.83
CA ASP A 837 3.11 -8.72 4.66
C ASP A 837 1.58 -8.80 4.62
N VAL A 838 0.98 -9.88 5.12
CA VAL A 838 -0.48 -10.02 5.22
C VAL A 838 -1.06 -9.33 6.47
N THR A 839 -0.34 -9.33 7.59
CA THR A 839 -0.85 -8.80 8.85
C THR A 839 -0.67 -7.29 9.00
N PHE A 840 0.38 -6.68 8.45
CA PHE A 840 0.59 -5.22 8.56
C PHE A 840 -0.58 -4.37 8.01
N PRO A 841 -1.15 -4.66 6.84
CA PRO A 841 -2.33 -3.94 6.34
C PRO A 841 -3.54 -4.00 7.28
N LEU A 842 -3.64 -5.04 8.12
CA LEU A 842 -4.74 -5.21 9.07
C LEU A 842 -4.67 -4.23 10.24
N LEU A 843 -3.50 -3.65 10.53
CA LEU A 843 -3.34 -2.63 11.59
C LEU A 843 -4.09 -1.33 11.29
N LEU A 844 -4.47 -1.11 10.03
CA LEU A 844 -5.23 0.06 9.58
C LEU A 844 -6.73 -0.24 9.37
N HIS A 845 -7.23 -1.38 9.85
CA HIS A 845 -8.68 -1.62 9.98
C HIS A 845 -9.20 -0.81 11.18
N LEU A 846 -9.49 0.46 10.92
CA LEU A 846 -9.85 1.47 11.92
C LEU A 846 -11.29 1.99 11.70
N PRO A 847 -11.91 2.60 12.75
CA PRO A 847 -13.27 3.14 12.75
C PRO A 847 -13.71 3.99 11.55
N SER A 848 -12.78 4.69 10.88
CA SER A 848 -13.10 5.48 9.69
C SER A 848 -13.60 4.66 8.50
N VAL A 849 -13.36 3.34 8.51
CA VAL A 849 -13.73 2.40 7.43
C VAL A 849 -14.40 1.13 7.98
N THR A 850 -14.15 0.75 9.24
CA THR A 850 -14.63 -0.50 9.86
C THR A 850 -15.21 -0.21 11.24
N PRO A 851 -16.40 -0.71 11.64
CA PRO A 851 -16.98 -0.43 12.96
C PRO A 851 -15.99 -0.67 14.13
N GLU A 852 -16.15 0.06 15.23
CA GLU A 852 -15.20 0.01 16.36
C GLU A 852 -15.09 -1.39 17.00
N ASP A 853 -16.20 -2.12 17.12
CA ASP A 853 -16.23 -3.50 17.63
C ASP A 853 -15.52 -4.49 16.69
N GLU A 854 -15.63 -4.29 15.37
CA GLU A 854 -14.92 -5.10 14.40
C GLU A 854 -13.42 -4.76 14.36
N SER A 855 -13.07 -3.48 14.46
CA SER A 855 -11.69 -2.99 14.52
C SER A 855 -10.96 -3.59 15.72
N THR A 856 -11.56 -3.53 16.92
CA THR A 856 -10.98 -4.13 18.13
C THR A 856 -10.82 -5.64 18.02
N THR A 857 -11.76 -6.33 17.36
CA THR A 857 -11.69 -7.78 17.11
C THR A 857 -10.50 -8.19 16.22
N ILE A 858 -10.07 -7.32 15.28
CA ILE A 858 -8.95 -7.60 14.37
C ILE A 858 -7.62 -7.11 14.92
N LEU A 859 -7.58 -5.89 15.47
CA LEU A 859 -6.34 -5.23 15.87
C LEU A 859 -5.58 -6.04 16.92
N VAL A 860 -6.26 -6.56 17.94
CA VAL A 860 -5.62 -7.30 19.03
C VAL A 860 -4.89 -8.54 18.51
N PRO A 861 -5.53 -9.48 17.79
CA PRO A 861 -4.84 -10.62 17.16
C PRO A 861 -3.76 -10.21 16.16
N ALA A 862 -3.95 -9.14 15.38
CA ALA A 862 -2.99 -8.70 14.38
C ALA A 862 -1.68 -8.21 15.01
N TYR A 863 -1.77 -7.38 16.06
CA TYR A 863 -0.61 -6.97 16.84
C TYR A 863 0.07 -8.16 17.50
N ASP A 864 -0.70 -9.11 18.05
CA ASP A 864 -0.12 -10.28 18.73
C ASP A 864 0.68 -11.18 17.78
N VAL A 865 0.24 -11.32 16.52
CA VAL A 865 0.98 -12.03 15.48
C VAL A 865 2.30 -11.31 15.16
N LEU A 866 2.27 -9.99 14.95
CA LEU A 866 3.48 -9.23 14.59
C LEU A 866 4.48 -9.14 15.74
N ILE A 867 3.99 -8.95 16.97
CA ILE A 867 4.81 -8.98 18.19
C ILE A 867 5.44 -10.37 18.34
N LYS A 868 4.65 -11.44 18.20
CA LYS A 868 5.18 -12.81 18.30
C LYS A 868 6.22 -13.10 17.23
N LEU A 869 5.99 -12.61 16.02
CA LEU A 869 6.95 -12.72 14.93
C LEU A 869 8.26 -12.00 15.28
N ALA A 870 8.19 -10.77 15.78
CA ALA A 870 9.37 -10.02 16.24
C ALA A 870 10.11 -10.75 17.37
N GLU A 871 9.37 -11.28 18.34
CA GLU A 871 9.92 -12.05 19.45
C GLU A 871 10.68 -13.29 19.00
N SER A 872 10.17 -13.95 17.97
CA SER A 872 10.78 -15.13 17.36
C SER A 872 11.96 -14.78 16.42
N THR A 873 12.23 -13.51 16.13
CA THR A 873 13.26 -13.06 15.17
C THR A 873 14.64 -12.84 15.82
N GLY A 874 15.05 -13.77 16.68
CA GLY A 874 16.35 -13.74 17.37
C GLY A 874 16.33 -13.03 18.73
N ASN A 875 17.51 -12.91 19.36
CA ASN A 875 17.66 -12.31 20.68
C ASN A 875 17.42 -10.79 20.71
N THR A 876 17.44 -10.18 21.89
CA THR A 876 17.20 -8.74 22.10
C THR A 876 18.14 -7.80 21.31
N ASN A 877 19.31 -8.28 20.89
CA ASN A 877 20.28 -7.49 20.11
C ASN A 877 20.11 -7.63 18.58
N SER A 878 19.27 -8.56 18.13
CA SER A 878 18.98 -8.79 16.70
C SER A 878 18.52 -7.50 16.01
N ILE A 879 19.14 -7.18 14.87
CA ILE A 879 18.78 -6.00 14.07
C ILE A 879 17.39 -6.19 13.46
N GLU A 880 17.09 -7.41 13.01
CA GLU A 880 15.83 -7.80 12.39
C GLU A 880 14.67 -7.71 13.38
N ARG A 881 14.85 -8.18 14.62
CA ARG A 881 13.90 -8.01 15.73
C ARG A 881 13.59 -6.53 15.95
N ARG A 882 14.64 -5.70 16.07
CA ARG A 882 14.51 -4.26 16.31
C ARG A 882 13.79 -3.55 15.17
N ARG A 883 14.15 -3.87 13.92
CA ARG A 883 13.48 -3.31 12.73
C ARG A 883 12.00 -3.63 12.71
N LEU A 884 11.61 -4.84 13.12
CA LEU A 884 10.19 -5.22 13.12
C LEU A 884 9.41 -4.50 14.23
N PHE A 885 9.93 -4.42 15.45
CA PHE A 885 9.29 -3.62 16.51
C PHE A 885 9.22 -2.12 16.18
N ASP A 886 10.29 -1.56 15.61
CA ASP A 886 10.34 -0.18 15.11
C ASP A 886 9.27 0.09 14.04
N ARG A 887 9.03 -0.90 13.15
CA ARG A 887 7.96 -0.84 12.15
C ARG A 887 6.56 -0.96 12.78
N ILE A 888 6.35 -1.86 13.74
CA ILE A 888 5.08 -2.00 14.46
C ILE A 888 4.72 -0.69 15.17
N LEU A 889 5.70 -0.01 15.76
CA LEU A 889 5.46 1.27 16.44
C LEU A 889 5.09 2.39 15.44
N ARG A 890 5.83 2.54 14.34
CA ARG A 890 5.57 3.59 13.34
C ARG A 890 4.34 3.34 12.47
N ASP A 891 4.33 2.20 11.79
CA ASP A 891 3.33 1.89 10.76
C ASP A 891 2.03 1.33 11.39
N GLY A 892 2.08 0.92 12.66
CA GLY A 892 0.96 0.42 13.43
C GLY A 892 0.48 1.41 14.49
N VAL A 893 1.22 1.53 15.59
CA VAL A 893 0.76 2.27 16.78
C VAL A 893 0.57 3.76 16.49
N PHE A 894 1.58 4.45 15.94
CA PHE A 894 1.48 5.88 15.67
C PHE A 894 0.52 6.19 14.51
N ALA A 895 0.56 5.41 13.43
CA ALA A 895 -0.38 5.55 12.34
C ALA A 895 -1.83 5.34 12.80
N GLY A 896 -2.07 4.29 13.60
CA GLY A 896 -3.37 4.01 14.20
C GLY A 896 -3.85 5.12 15.13
N TYR A 897 -2.96 5.63 15.98
CA TYR A 897 -3.29 6.72 16.89
C TYR A 897 -3.60 8.01 16.13
N PHE A 898 -2.84 8.34 15.10
CA PHE A 898 -3.08 9.51 14.25
C PHE A 898 -4.47 9.48 13.59
N HIS A 899 -4.93 8.31 13.14
CA HIS A 899 -6.21 8.16 12.45
C HIS A 899 -7.41 7.91 13.37
N ALA A 900 -7.20 7.38 14.58
CA ALA A 900 -8.28 6.93 15.47
C ALA A 900 -8.15 7.44 16.92
N SER A 901 -7.44 8.55 17.15
CA SER A 901 -7.26 9.17 18.48
C SER A 901 -8.57 9.56 19.18
N GLN A 902 -9.65 9.74 18.41
CA GLN A 902 -10.99 10.04 18.93
C GLN A 902 -11.72 8.82 19.52
N HIS A 903 -11.23 7.60 19.28
CA HIS A 903 -11.88 6.36 19.72
C HIS A 903 -11.17 5.76 20.94
N THR A 904 -11.73 5.97 22.13
CA THR A 904 -11.12 5.61 23.42
C THR A 904 -10.74 4.13 23.52
N ARG A 905 -11.57 3.19 23.05
CA ARG A 905 -11.24 1.74 23.09
C ARG A 905 -10.09 1.38 22.14
N ILE A 906 -9.99 2.05 20.99
CA ILE A 906 -8.87 1.86 20.06
C ILE A 906 -7.59 2.40 20.66
N VAL A 907 -7.63 3.62 21.22
CA VAL A 907 -6.48 4.22 21.93
C VAL A 907 -6.00 3.32 23.07
N GLN A 908 -6.92 2.74 23.86
CA GLN A 908 -6.58 1.75 24.88
C GLN A 908 -5.80 0.56 24.30
N VAL A 909 -6.28 -0.05 23.21
CA VAL A 909 -5.58 -1.18 22.55
C VAL A 909 -4.21 -0.74 22.04
N LEU A 910 -4.10 0.43 21.41
CA LEU A 910 -2.83 0.94 20.89
C LEU A 910 -1.81 1.16 22.01
N LEU A 911 -2.22 1.73 23.15
CA LEU A 911 -1.35 1.92 24.33
C LEU A 911 -0.90 0.58 24.94
N GLN A 912 -1.82 -0.36 25.10
CA GLN A 912 -1.49 -1.72 25.58
C GLN A 912 -0.46 -2.40 24.67
N LYS A 913 -0.63 -2.30 23.34
CA LYS A 913 0.33 -2.88 22.39
C LYS A 913 1.63 -2.08 22.32
N ALA A 914 1.59 -0.75 22.45
CA ALA A 914 2.77 0.10 22.53
C ALA A 914 3.65 -0.29 23.72
N THR A 915 3.05 -0.54 24.89
CA THR A 915 3.76 -1.01 26.10
C THR A 915 4.58 -2.27 25.82
N VAL A 916 3.98 -3.27 25.17
CA VAL A 916 4.67 -4.53 24.82
C VAL A 916 5.79 -4.28 23.81
N VAL A 917 5.55 -3.44 22.80
CA VAL A 917 6.55 -3.09 21.76
C VAL A 917 7.73 -2.32 22.35
N ILE A 918 7.49 -1.39 23.28
CA ILE A 918 8.52 -0.62 24.00
C ILE A 918 9.42 -1.55 24.81
N ASN A 919 8.82 -2.46 25.58
CA ASN A 919 9.58 -3.48 26.32
C ASN A 919 10.35 -4.41 25.36
N GLY A 920 9.81 -4.68 24.17
CA GLY A 920 10.48 -5.43 23.11
C GLY A 920 11.68 -4.71 22.46
N LEU A 921 11.63 -3.37 22.39
CA LEU A 921 12.71 -2.50 21.89
C LEU A 921 13.81 -2.26 22.94
N GLY A 922 13.50 -2.27 24.23
CA GLY A 922 14.47 -1.93 25.26
C GLY A 922 14.98 -0.50 25.11
N ILE A 923 16.30 -0.31 25.28
CA ILE A 923 16.97 1.01 25.17
C ILE A 923 16.76 1.72 23.82
N TYR A 924 16.44 0.98 22.76
CA TYR A 924 16.16 1.56 21.44
C TYR A 924 14.84 2.34 21.39
N THR A 925 14.02 2.27 22.44
CA THR A 925 12.85 3.13 22.64
C THR A 925 13.20 4.61 22.60
N ILE A 926 14.44 5.00 22.96
CA ILE A 926 14.92 6.40 22.93
C ILE A 926 14.66 7.07 21.56
N LYS A 927 14.76 6.32 20.46
CA LYS A 927 14.49 6.82 19.10
C LYS A 927 13.07 7.40 18.94
N HIS A 928 12.11 6.89 19.71
CA HIS A 928 10.69 7.22 19.65
C HIS A 928 10.20 7.95 20.90
N LEU A 929 11.11 8.45 21.74
CA LEU A 929 10.78 9.03 23.04
C LEU A 929 9.79 10.21 22.91
N THR A 930 10.05 11.17 22.04
CA THR A 930 9.21 12.37 21.88
C THR A 930 7.78 12.03 21.42
N PRO A 931 7.57 11.24 20.34
CA PRO A 931 6.22 10.82 19.95
C PRO A 931 5.49 10.01 21.03
N LEU A 932 6.19 9.13 21.75
CA LEU A 932 5.61 8.32 22.82
C LEU A 932 5.15 9.17 24.01
N LEU A 933 5.98 10.12 24.45
CA LEU A 933 5.61 11.06 25.50
C LEU A 933 4.45 11.97 25.07
N SER A 934 4.45 12.44 23.81
CA SER A 934 3.34 13.24 23.28
C SER A 934 2.02 12.47 23.29
N MET A 935 2.03 11.18 22.92
CA MET A 935 0.85 10.32 22.94
C MET A 935 0.35 10.07 24.37
N ALA A 936 1.26 9.73 25.30
CA ALA A 936 0.90 9.54 26.71
C ALA A 936 0.36 10.83 27.34
N SER A 937 1.01 11.97 27.08
CA SER A 937 0.57 13.29 27.55
C SER A 937 -0.82 13.63 27.05
N SER A 938 -1.09 13.45 25.75
CA SER A 938 -2.39 13.79 25.17
C SER A 938 -3.55 13.00 25.78
N VAL A 939 -3.31 11.76 26.24
CA VAL A 939 -4.33 10.91 26.86
C VAL A 939 -4.45 11.20 28.36
N MET A 940 -3.33 11.31 29.07
CA MET A 940 -3.32 11.43 30.54
C MET A 940 -3.64 12.84 31.04
N THR A 941 -3.46 13.87 30.22
CA THR A 941 -3.73 15.27 30.61
C THR A 941 -5.13 15.75 30.19
N ASP A 942 -5.92 14.91 29.50
CA ASP A 942 -7.30 15.24 29.14
C ASP A 942 -8.18 15.30 30.41
N PRO A 943 -8.83 16.45 30.70
CA PRO A 943 -9.72 16.59 31.86
C PRO A 943 -10.89 15.62 31.89
N PHE A 944 -11.27 15.03 30.75
CA PHE A 944 -12.38 14.08 30.65
C PHE A 944 -11.94 12.61 30.67
N ALA A 945 -10.63 12.31 30.63
CA ALA A 945 -10.16 10.93 30.53
C ALA A 945 -10.51 10.05 31.75
N VAL A 946 -10.82 10.66 32.91
CA VAL A 946 -11.25 9.96 34.12
C VAL A 946 -12.58 9.21 33.92
N SER A 947 -13.40 9.61 32.93
CA SER A 947 -14.61 8.87 32.56
C SER A 947 -14.33 7.51 31.92
N TYR A 948 -13.07 7.20 31.59
CA TYR A 948 -12.66 5.92 31.02
C TYR A 948 -11.35 5.39 31.64
N PRO A 949 -11.39 4.96 32.94
CA PRO A 949 -10.20 4.54 33.68
C PRO A 949 -9.30 3.49 33.00
N PRO A 950 -9.83 2.47 32.28
CA PRO A 950 -8.99 1.48 31.60
C PRO A 950 -8.00 2.07 30.59
N THR A 951 -8.35 3.19 29.95
CA THR A 951 -7.45 3.87 28.99
C THR A 951 -6.34 4.62 29.72
N LEU A 952 -6.64 5.26 30.85
CA LEU A 952 -5.64 5.91 31.69
C LEU A 952 -4.68 4.90 32.34
N ILE A 953 -5.18 3.73 32.74
CA ILE A 953 -4.33 2.64 33.24
C ILE A 953 -3.36 2.20 32.14
N ALA A 954 -3.85 1.98 30.92
CA ALA A 954 -2.99 1.62 29.78
C ALA A 954 -1.96 2.72 29.45
N ALA A 955 -2.34 4.00 29.52
CA ALA A 955 -1.44 5.11 29.31
C ALA A 955 -0.35 5.20 30.40
N THR A 956 -0.74 4.97 31.66
CA THR A 956 0.17 4.96 32.82
C THR A 956 1.17 3.81 32.70
N GLN A 957 0.72 2.61 32.33
CA GLN A 957 1.59 1.46 32.06
C GLN A 957 2.54 1.72 30.89
N THR A 958 2.06 2.41 29.84
CA THR A 958 2.90 2.84 28.72
C THR A 958 3.97 3.81 29.19
N LEU A 959 3.61 4.81 30.00
CA LEU A 959 4.54 5.78 30.57
C LEU A 959 5.60 5.12 31.46
N ASN A 960 5.20 4.16 32.29
CA ASN A 960 6.12 3.34 33.08
C ASN A 960 7.12 2.59 32.18
N ALA A 961 6.65 1.96 31.10
CA ALA A 961 7.53 1.30 30.14
C ALA A 961 8.47 2.28 29.44
N ILE A 962 8.02 3.49 29.09
CA ILE A 962 8.87 4.56 28.54
C ILE A 962 9.98 4.92 29.53
N ILE A 963 9.64 5.19 30.80
CA ILE A 963 10.60 5.57 31.83
C ILE A 963 11.64 4.47 32.02
N THR A 964 11.19 3.21 32.16
CA THR A 964 12.06 2.07 32.42
C THR A 964 13.02 1.79 31.26
N ASN A 965 12.57 1.93 30.01
CA ASN A 965 13.37 1.59 28.83
C ASN A 965 14.19 2.76 28.26
N ALA A 966 13.73 4.00 28.44
CA ALA A 966 14.39 5.22 27.96
C ALA A 966 15.02 6.04 29.11
N TRP A 967 15.22 5.44 30.29
CA TRP A 967 15.77 6.09 31.48
C TRP A 967 17.03 6.95 31.25
N PRO A 968 18.00 6.60 30.36
CA PRO A 968 19.19 7.43 30.17
C PRO A 968 18.87 8.82 29.63
N ARG A 969 17.83 8.92 28.79
CA ARG A 969 17.38 10.18 28.18
C ARG A 969 16.32 10.88 29.03
N ILE A 970 15.49 10.13 29.76
CA ILE A 970 14.53 10.68 30.73
C ILE A 970 15.22 11.44 31.87
N ARG A 971 16.48 11.10 32.20
CA ARG A 971 17.27 11.83 33.21
C ARG A 971 17.54 13.29 32.87
N GLU A 972 17.35 13.70 31.62
CA GLU A 972 17.53 15.08 31.22
C GLU A 972 16.37 15.94 31.71
N VAL A 973 16.68 17.15 32.19
CA VAL A 973 15.75 18.05 32.88
C VAL A 973 14.46 18.26 32.08
N GLU A 974 14.55 18.48 30.77
CA GLU A 974 13.38 18.72 29.90
C GLU A 974 12.40 17.53 29.88
N HIS A 975 12.91 16.31 29.71
CA HIS A 975 12.08 15.11 29.64
C HIS A 975 11.55 14.72 31.02
N MET A 976 12.35 14.90 32.06
CA MET A 976 11.96 14.65 33.45
C MET A 976 10.82 15.58 33.89
N GLU A 977 10.95 16.88 33.62
CA GLU A 977 9.90 17.87 33.92
C GLU A 977 8.59 17.54 33.19
N ASN A 978 8.67 17.13 31.92
CA ASN A 978 7.50 16.74 31.14
C ASN A 978 6.80 15.50 31.73
N VAL A 979 7.53 14.45 32.10
CA VAL A 979 6.94 13.25 32.73
C VAL A 979 6.29 13.59 34.07
N ILE A 980 6.93 14.43 34.89
CA ILE A 980 6.36 14.92 36.15
C ILE A 980 5.05 15.67 35.87
N GLN A 981 5.04 16.57 34.89
CA GLN A 981 3.84 17.32 34.51
C GLN A 981 2.69 16.41 34.10
N ILE A 982 2.95 15.38 33.29
CA ILE A 982 1.93 14.41 32.86
C ILE A 982 1.33 13.68 34.07
N LEU A 983 2.18 13.16 34.96
CA LEU A 983 1.74 12.42 36.15
C LEU A 983 0.96 13.31 37.12
N SER A 984 1.45 14.52 37.39
CA SER A 984 0.81 15.49 38.28
C SER A 984 -0.58 15.89 37.78
N LEU A 985 -0.72 16.23 36.49
CA LEU A 985 -2.01 16.63 35.93
C LEU A 985 -3.02 15.47 35.93
N CYS A 986 -2.58 14.27 35.57
CA CYS A 986 -3.44 13.08 35.61
C CYS A 986 -3.91 12.78 37.05
N TRP A 987 -3.01 12.86 38.03
CA TRP A 987 -3.33 12.65 39.43
C TRP A 987 -4.35 13.65 39.96
N LEU A 988 -4.17 14.94 39.68
CA LEU A 988 -5.10 15.98 40.12
C LEU A 988 -6.50 15.75 39.55
N ASN A 989 -6.62 15.37 38.28
CA ASN A 989 -7.90 15.03 37.67
C ASN A 989 -8.56 13.82 38.37
N VAL A 990 -7.79 12.77 38.69
CA VAL A 990 -8.28 11.57 39.38
C VAL A 990 -8.69 11.88 40.82
N SER A 991 -7.87 12.62 41.56
CA SER A 991 -8.16 12.99 42.93
C SER A 991 -9.40 13.89 43.00
N GLU A 992 -9.58 14.85 42.08
CA GLU A 992 -10.80 15.68 42.01
C GLU A 992 -12.05 14.81 41.89
N GLU A 993 -12.03 13.78 41.03
CA GLU A 993 -13.17 12.87 40.84
C GLU A 993 -13.48 12.05 42.11
N ILE A 994 -12.44 11.51 42.77
CA ILE A 994 -12.57 10.75 44.03
C ILE A 994 -13.21 11.60 45.15
N GLU A 995 -12.93 12.90 45.19
CA GLU A 995 -13.53 13.80 46.18
C GLU A 995 -14.99 14.16 45.87
N HIS A 996 -15.42 14.08 44.60
CA HIS A 996 -16.76 14.46 44.17
C HIS A 996 -17.78 13.29 44.20
N GLU A 997 -17.35 12.03 44.22
CA GLU A 997 -18.22 10.83 44.25
C GLU A 997 -18.07 9.97 45.54
N ILE A 998 -19.18 9.61 46.21
CA ILE A 998 -19.25 8.62 47.33
C ILE A 998 -20.53 7.77 47.15
N PRO A 999 -20.59 6.42 47.38
CA PRO A 999 -19.58 5.41 47.72
C PRO A 999 -19.58 4.22 46.72
N GLN A 1000 -19.37 4.47 45.44
CA GLN A 1000 -19.01 3.43 44.46
C GLN A 1000 -17.91 3.97 43.55
N THR A 1001 -16.81 4.48 44.13
CA THR A 1001 -15.57 4.65 43.36
C THR A 1001 -15.24 3.32 42.70
N SER A 1002 -15.29 3.27 41.37
CA SER A 1002 -14.95 2.09 40.58
C SER A 1002 -13.60 1.52 41.04
N GLU A 1003 -13.50 0.20 41.23
CA GLU A 1003 -12.26 -0.53 41.53
C GLU A 1003 -11.12 -0.16 40.56
N GLU A 1004 -11.47 0.26 39.35
CA GLU A 1004 -10.57 0.73 38.31
C GLU A 1004 -9.90 2.06 38.66
N ILE A 1005 -10.60 3.01 39.30
CA ILE A 1005 -10.04 4.31 39.71
C ILE A 1005 -9.01 4.11 40.82
N HIS A 1006 -9.29 3.24 41.80
CA HIS A 1006 -8.32 2.87 42.83
C HIS A 1006 -7.09 2.16 42.24
N THR A 1007 -7.30 1.35 41.21
CA THR A 1007 -6.21 0.71 40.47
C THR A 1007 -5.36 1.74 39.70
N LEU A 1008 -5.99 2.70 39.04
CA LEU A 1008 -5.31 3.81 38.39
C LEU A 1008 -4.46 4.63 39.37
N SER A 1009 -5.00 5.00 40.54
CA SER A 1009 -4.25 5.73 41.57
C SER A 1009 -3.01 4.94 42.03
N ARG A 1010 -3.13 3.61 42.23
CA ARG A 1010 -1.98 2.76 42.58
C ARG A 1010 -0.93 2.72 41.47
N GLU A 1011 -1.34 2.63 40.21
CA GLU A 1011 -0.43 2.64 39.05
C GLU A 1011 0.28 3.98 38.87
N LEU A 1012 -0.39 5.11 39.10
CA LEU A 1012 0.20 6.45 39.06
C LEU A 1012 1.27 6.61 40.14
N VAL A 1013 0.96 6.21 41.38
CA VAL A 1013 1.93 6.22 42.50
C VAL A 1013 3.11 5.30 42.20
N HIS A 1014 2.87 4.11 41.64
CA HIS A 1014 3.94 3.21 41.25
C HIS A 1014 4.86 3.81 40.18
N THR A 1015 4.28 4.44 39.15
CA THR A 1015 5.04 5.10 38.07
C THR A 1015 5.83 6.30 38.58
N ALA A 1016 5.25 7.11 39.48
CA ALA A 1016 5.94 8.22 40.15
C ALA A 1016 7.13 7.73 40.99
N ARG A 1017 7.00 6.61 41.70
CA ARG A 1017 8.11 6.01 42.46
C ARG A 1017 9.24 5.52 41.56
N ILE A 1018 8.93 4.90 40.42
CA ILE A 1018 9.95 4.49 39.44
C ILE A 1018 10.71 5.70 38.91
N LEU A 1019 10.00 6.79 38.64
CA LEU A 1019 10.62 8.05 38.23
C LEU A 1019 11.54 8.62 39.34
N GLN A 1020 11.10 8.59 40.60
CA GLN A 1020 11.89 9.04 41.76
C GLN A 1020 13.23 8.30 41.92
N VAL A 1021 13.27 6.99 41.60
CA VAL A 1021 14.52 6.21 41.64
C VAL A 1021 15.61 6.80 40.73
N LEU A 1022 15.24 7.53 39.67
CA LEU A 1022 16.21 8.11 38.74
C LEU A 1022 17.05 9.24 39.34
N TRP A 1023 16.53 9.96 40.35
CA TRP A 1023 17.24 11.03 41.06
C TRP A 1023 17.50 10.73 42.54
N ALA A 1024 17.03 9.60 43.06
CA ALA A 1024 17.31 9.17 44.44
C ALA A 1024 18.81 8.98 44.74
N GLN A 1025 19.64 8.78 43.72
CA GLN A 1025 21.11 8.63 43.84
C GLN A 1025 21.88 9.95 43.65
N ASP A 1026 21.25 10.98 43.07
CA ASP A 1026 21.86 12.29 42.82
C ASP A 1026 20.79 13.38 42.93
N ALA A 1027 20.71 14.00 44.11
CA ALA A 1027 19.74 15.03 44.43
C ALA A 1027 19.88 16.30 43.56
N SER A 1028 21.01 16.50 42.87
CA SER A 1028 21.22 17.61 41.95
C SER A 1028 20.41 17.48 40.64
N VAL A 1029 19.92 16.28 40.35
CA VAL A 1029 19.08 15.96 39.18
C VAL A 1029 17.59 16.18 39.47
N CYS A 1030 17.20 16.36 40.74
CA CYS A 1030 15.82 16.64 41.13
C CYS A 1030 15.37 18.02 40.60
N PRO A 1031 14.29 18.13 39.80
CA PRO A 1031 13.86 19.41 39.25
C PRO A 1031 13.40 20.37 40.35
N ALA A 1032 13.98 21.58 40.41
CA ALA A 1032 13.62 22.61 41.40
C ALA A 1032 12.11 22.98 41.36
N LYS A 1033 11.49 22.85 40.19
CA LYS A 1033 10.05 23.10 39.97
C LYS A 1033 9.14 22.12 40.70
N LEU A 1034 9.57 20.87 40.94
CA LEU A 1034 8.76 19.88 41.68
C LEU A 1034 8.60 20.29 43.14
N SER A 1035 9.67 20.79 43.76
CA SER A 1035 9.64 21.29 45.14
C SER A 1035 8.78 22.55 45.30
N GLU A 1036 8.69 23.38 44.26
CA GLU A 1036 7.79 24.53 44.23
C GLU A 1036 6.33 24.11 44.01
N ALA A 1037 6.08 23.17 43.09
CA ALA A 1037 4.74 22.63 42.83
C ALA A 1037 4.13 21.93 44.05
N LEU A 1038 4.92 21.17 44.81
CA LEU A 1038 4.48 20.53 46.06
C LEU A 1038 4.08 21.55 47.15
N LYS A 1039 4.71 22.74 47.18
CA LYS A 1039 4.32 23.82 48.10
C LYS A 1039 3.01 24.49 47.68
N GLN A 1040 2.74 24.56 46.38
CA GLN A 1040 1.55 25.21 45.83
C GLN A 1040 0.32 24.28 45.83
N GLU A 1041 0.52 22.97 45.67
CA GLU A 1041 -0.57 21.97 45.60
C GLU A 1041 -0.29 20.76 46.52
N PRO A 1042 -0.83 20.75 47.76
CA PRO A 1042 -0.58 19.71 48.75
C PRO A 1042 -1.01 18.31 48.30
N ARG A 1043 -2.00 18.19 47.41
CA ARG A 1043 -2.52 16.88 46.92
C ARG A 1043 -1.48 16.08 46.12
N LEU A 1044 -0.45 16.76 45.60
CA LEU A 1044 0.67 16.10 44.93
C LEU A 1044 1.62 15.37 45.89
N SER A 1045 1.55 15.65 47.20
CA SER A 1045 2.36 14.95 48.21
C SER A 1045 2.01 13.46 48.35
N ASP A 1046 0.77 13.08 48.03
CA ASP A 1046 0.36 11.67 47.99
C ASP A 1046 0.95 10.92 46.78
N LEU A 1047 1.20 11.64 45.67
CA LEU A 1047 1.81 11.09 44.45
C LEU A 1047 3.35 11.07 44.55
N PHE A 1048 3.93 12.15 45.04
CA PHE A 1048 5.37 12.30 45.28
C PHE A 1048 5.59 12.52 46.78
N PRO A 1049 5.62 11.44 47.59
CA PRO A 1049 5.86 11.56 49.03
C PRO A 1049 7.22 12.23 49.25
N GLU A 1050 7.29 13.16 50.22
CA GLU A 1050 8.53 13.81 50.66
C GLU A 1050 9.55 12.74 51.03
N THR A 1051 10.40 12.40 50.07
CA THR A 1051 11.58 11.56 50.26
C THR A 1051 12.80 12.46 50.09
N LEU A 1052 12.88 13.43 51.01
CA LEU A 1052 14.13 14.01 51.46
C LEU A 1052 14.29 13.63 52.93
N ALA A 1053 14.73 12.39 53.15
CA ALA A 1053 15.44 11.98 54.35
C ALA A 1053 16.81 11.46 53.93
#